data_AF-A0A814DNQ9-F1
#
_entry.id   AF-A0A814DNQ9-F1
#
_cell.length_a   1.000
_cell.length_b   1.000
_cell.length_c   1.000
_cell.angle_alpha   90.00
_cell.angle_beta   90.00
_cell.angle_gamma   90.00
#
_symmetry.space_group_name_H-M   'P 1'
#
loop_
_entity.id
_entity.type
_entity.pdbx_description
1 polymer ?
#
loop_
_entity_poly.entity_id
_entity_poly.type
_entity_poly.pdbx_seq_one_letter_code
_entity_poly.pdbx_strand_id
1 'polypeptide(L)'
;MENHQPREVSASLPDQSIDSTFEKLVALLEQCKSAPKGTAESKTKLWLEFLSIWSDVLQFTPNEAKLCYEKCTQLLSTLLQSVNFFSIKRDLDIARQSLFTCITQLNRAHIKEFLQLPKDKEKSNENQTYFAHLQTLLFVAGQCTLFVNFTTIDEQQFIAEHTELIIALIERVDRAMPEHAGFTLQKDYSLGTLNERILSLLWNLADRTVLVPKILKCGLSKRIVSWLRQASMINDTGRRPFISIAHNISRHDDGADELNQLGAIQIIKQYQNIKTGTVDSHNLIAIMTLALLSTPDQIKQDKKGMNAALNQLLQLVIDAAKGDRFRRDGFHVSEPLGVLVKMFVVEERTLDYILCHAETDPPSDIVSTISLFISLFMAFENAFKGIDYLEQFTLIALLNVFWSISFQANYVQELANNEQLIKKIRSLLDDEKEQEILEQYKPRSMEGALQAARGILHNLNLDNKTDVNIEKLNRSRQSDRPEGLEKNNDSLSELPLVQKSKEVDIPWIMISYCHVDDTFCSRILELFSTRSETFHIWIDRTHCQTSIDLWESIAEGMESASVIVCLLSNSYLESKSCRQEFVYAIDSLKKPVLPVLLGNFDPKGWLGIRMSGLKYVRFRDLLQPDSSKLTELVNTVISSLPQGKTVAIKHLSLPQHHDPPIPTVSVTLSTPLNLRPFDQLTWSVKDVHSWFAYHRISRELRDLFDFHNGEEMLDYAQLLTKDRENQMKIYSKVYAQKYAGNEMAPHDFNRFSKALEQLFKEHQPASSVIEQKLSMQNKTSVCAIL
;
A
#
# COMPACT_ATOMS: atom_id res chain seq x y z
N MET A 1 49.99 20.79 -49.92
CA MET A 1 48.94 21.34 -49.05
C MET A 1 47.81 20.33 -49.05
N GLU A 2 48.00 19.19 -48.39
CA GLU A 2 47.77 19.00 -46.95
C GLU A 2 46.34 19.39 -46.54
N ASN A 3 45.53 18.37 -46.27
CA ASN A 3 44.71 18.35 -45.06
C ASN A 3 44.46 16.90 -44.67
N HIS A 4 45.43 16.36 -43.92
CA HIS A 4 45.19 15.25 -43.01
C HIS A 4 44.26 15.74 -41.90
N GLN A 5 43.02 15.25 -41.87
CA GLN A 5 42.29 15.18 -40.61
C GLN A 5 42.72 13.90 -39.87
N PRO A 6 43.01 13.97 -38.56
CA PRO A 6 43.45 12.80 -37.81
C PRO A 6 42.27 11.83 -37.69
N ARG A 7 42.52 10.55 -38.01
CA ARG A 7 41.71 9.46 -37.48
C ARG A 7 41.70 9.62 -35.97
N GLU A 8 40.51 9.81 -35.39
CA GLU A 8 40.31 9.61 -33.97
C GLU A 8 40.88 8.25 -33.61
N VAL A 9 41.86 8.27 -32.71
CA VAL A 9 42.43 7.10 -32.08
C VAL A 9 41.27 6.44 -31.35
N SER A 10 40.76 5.35 -31.91
CA SER A 10 39.92 4.41 -31.17
C SER A 10 40.67 4.08 -29.90
N ALA A 11 40.14 4.48 -28.75
CA ALA A 11 40.58 3.92 -27.48
C ALA A 11 40.53 2.39 -27.64
N SER A 12 41.70 1.76 -27.62
CA SER A 12 41.83 0.31 -27.71
C SER A 12 41.03 -0.29 -26.55
N LEU A 13 39.88 -0.88 -26.86
CA LEU A 13 39.23 -1.83 -25.98
C LEU A 13 40.28 -2.90 -25.64
N PRO A 14 40.45 -3.29 -24.37
CA PRO A 14 41.40 -4.33 -24.00
C PRO A 14 41.05 -5.61 -24.76
N ASP A 15 42.06 -6.36 -25.20
CA ASP A 15 41.96 -7.67 -25.86
C ASP A 15 40.99 -8.62 -25.12
N GLN A 16 39.69 -8.57 -25.46
CA GLN A 16 38.68 -9.52 -24.98
C GLN A 16 38.44 -10.56 -26.08
N SER A 17 39.42 -11.42 -26.30
CA SER A 17 39.22 -12.62 -27.13
C SER A 17 38.52 -13.71 -26.31
N ILE A 18 37.70 -14.54 -26.98
CA ILE A 18 37.04 -15.69 -26.33
C ILE A 18 38.05 -16.66 -25.70
N ASP A 19 39.27 -16.72 -26.25
CA ASP A 19 40.38 -17.52 -25.72
C ASP A 19 40.89 -16.97 -24.38
N SER A 20 41.00 -15.65 -24.24
CA SER A 20 41.31 -15.02 -22.95
C SER A 20 40.24 -15.33 -21.89
N THR A 21 38.96 -15.28 -22.27
CA THR A 21 37.86 -15.63 -21.38
C THR A 21 37.90 -17.12 -20.99
N PHE A 22 38.26 -18.01 -21.92
CA PHE A 22 38.46 -19.43 -21.63
C PHE A 22 39.59 -19.66 -20.63
N GLU A 23 40.74 -18.99 -20.79
CA GLU A 23 41.86 -19.08 -19.84
C GLU A 23 41.46 -18.62 -18.44
N LYS A 24 40.71 -17.52 -18.33
CA LYS A 24 40.16 -17.05 -17.04
C LYS A 24 39.26 -18.11 -16.37
N LEU A 25 38.39 -18.79 -17.14
CA LEU A 25 37.53 -19.86 -16.62
C LEU A 25 38.33 -21.07 -16.12
N VAL A 26 39.39 -21.46 -16.84
CA VAL A 26 40.28 -22.54 -16.43
C VAL A 26 41.01 -22.19 -15.14
N ALA A 27 41.59 -20.98 -15.06
CA ALA A 27 42.25 -20.49 -13.85
C ALA A 27 41.29 -20.46 -12.65
N LEU A 28 40.05 -19.99 -12.85
CA LEU A 28 39.04 -19.99 -11.79
C LEU A 28 38.67 -21.41 -11.33
N LEU A 29 38.58 -22.37 -12.25
CA LEU A 29 38.32 -23.77 -11.90
C LEU A 29 39.47 -24.37 -11.08
N GLU A 30 40.71 -24.05 -11.41
CA GLU A 30 41.88 -24.46 -10.62
C GLU A 30 41.87 -23.84 -9.23
N GLN A 31 41.51 -22.55 -9.12
CA GLN A 31 41.30 -21.90 -7.83
C GLN A 31 40.21 -22.60 -7.01
N CYS A 32 39.08 -22.96 -7.63
CA CYS A 32 38.01 -23.69 -6.94
C CYS A 32 38.45 -25.08 -6.45
N LYS A 33 39.32 -25.77 -7.19
CA LYS A 33 39.86 -27.10 -6.83
C LYS A 33 40.94 -27.02 -5.75
N SER A 34 41.75 -25.96 -5.77
CA SER A 34 42.89 -25.75 -4.86
C SER A 34 42.51 -25.02 -3.58
N ALA A 35 41.38 -24.30 -3.57
CA ALA A 35 40.85 -23.68 -2.38
C ALA A 35 40.66 -24.76 -1.30
N PRO A 36 41.28 -24.63 -0.10
CA PRO A 36 40.90 -25.47 1.03
C PRO A 36 39.39 -25.34 1.25
N LYS A 37 38.73 -26.34 1.87
CA LYS A 37 37.33 -26.23 2.31
C LYS A 37 37.17 -24.98 3.20
N GLY A 38 36.96 -23.83 2.56
CA GLY A 38 37.28 -22.51 3.11
C GLY A 38 36.05 -21.76 3.57
N THR A 39 36.30 -20.71 4.33
CA THR A 39 35.34 -19.77 4.91
C THR A 39 34.38 -19.19 3.87
N ALA A 40 33.20 -18.74 4.30
CA ALA A 40 32.14 -18.22 3.41
C ALA A 40 32.64 -17.10 2.48
N GLU A 41 33.52 -16.22 2.99
CA GLU A 41 34.10 -15.09 2.27
C GLU A 41 34.92 -15.49 1.02
N SER A 42 35.67 -16.61 1.09
CA SER A 42 36.43 -17.12 -0.05
C SER A 42 35.52 -17.62 -1.17
N LYS A 43 34.39 -18.25 -0.81
CA LYS A 43 33.38 -18.72 -1.78
C LYS A 43 32.64 -17.57 -2.44
N THR A 44 32.32 -16.52 -1.68
CA THR A 44 31.72 -15.28 -2.19
C THR A 44 32.59 -14.65 -3.27
N LYS A 45 33.89 -14.48 -3.00
CA LYS A 45 34.82 -13.90 -3.97
C LYS A 45 34.88 -14.71 -5.27
N LEU A 46 35.01 -16.04 -5.16
CA LEU A 46 35.02 -16.93 -6.32
C LEU A 46 33.71 -16.85 -7.13
N TRP A 47 32.57 -16.64 -6.48
CA TRP A 47 31.29 -16.48 -7.15
C TRP A 47 31.16 -15.15 -7.90
N LEU A 48 31.61 -14.04 -7.31
CA LEU A 48 31.60 -12.74 -7.99
C LEU A 48 32.55 -12.73 -9.19
N GLU A 49 33.72 -13.36 -9.06
CA GLU A 49 34.66 -13.56 -10.17
C GLU A 49 34.05 -14.44 -11.27
N PHE A 50 33.36 -15.52 -10.89
CA PHE A 50 32.58 -16.36 -11.81
C PHE A 50 31.53 -15.56 -12.58
N LEU A 51 30.71 -14.74 -11.90
CA LEU A 51 29.68 -13.92 -12.54
C LEU A 51 30.28 -12.91 -13.53
N SER A 52 31.41 -12.30 -13.17
CA SER A 52 32.14 -11.37 -14.04
C SER A 52 32.62 -12.06 -15.32
N ILE A 53 33.30 -13.20 -15.18
CA ILE A 53 33.80 -13.97 -16.34
C ILE A 53 32.62 -14.53 -17.17
N TRP A 54 31.52 -14.90 -16.53
CA TRP A 54 30.31 -15.34 -17.24
C TRP A 54 29.72 -14.21 -18.09
N SER A 55 29.71 -12.96 -17.61
CA SER A 55 29.31 -11.79 -18.39
C SER A 55 30.19 -11.57 -19.64
N ASP A 56 31.50 -11.86 -19.54
CA ASP A 56 32.42 -11.82 -20.68
C ASP A 56 32.05 -12.89 -21.73
N VAL A 57 31.73 -14.13 -21.32
CA VAL A 57 31.30 -15.21 -22.24
C VAL A 57 30.06 -14.81 -23.03
N LEU A 58 29.13 -14.07 -22.41
CA LEU A 58 27.85 -13.68 -23.00
C LEU A 58 27.97 -12.50 -23.98
N GLN A 59 29.17 -11.94 -24.18
CA GLN A 59 29.43 -10.99 -25.27
C GLN A 59 29.53 -11.69 -26.63
N PHE A 60 29.82 -12.99 -26.66
CA PHE A 60 30.02 -13.74 -27.90
C PHE A 60 28.76 -14.49 -28.33
N THR A 61 28.55 -14.58 -29.63
CA THR A 61 27.47 -15.39 -30.23
C THR A 61 27.95 -16.81 -30.57
N PRO A 62 27.05 -17.82 -30.68
CA PRO A 62 27.43 -19.19 -31.04
C PRO A 62 28.19 -19.32 -32.39
N ASN A 63 27.99 -18.35 -33.28
CA ASN A 63 28.62 -18.32 -34.59
C ASN A 63 30.07 -17.81 -34.53
N GLU A 64 30.42 -17.07 -33.48
CA GLU A 64 31.77 -16.57 -33.24
C GLU A 64 32.53 -17.62 -32.40
N ALA A 65 33.49 -18.31 -33.02
CA ALA A 65 34.38 -19.27 -32.33
C ALA A 65 33.66 -20.40 -31.56
N LYS A 66 32.74 -21.09 -32.25
CA LYS A 66 31.90 -22.21 -31.75
C LYS A 66 32.59 -23.17 -30.76
N LEU A 67 33.80 -23.63 -31.07
CA LEU A 67 34.52 -24.60 -30.22
C LEU A 67 34.94 -24.01 -28.87
N CYS A 68 35.42 -22.76 -28.85
CA CYS A 68 35.82 -22.11 -27.59
C CYS A 68 34.59 -21.73 -26.77
N TYR A 69 33.51 -21.29 -27.42
CA TYR A 69 32.23 -21.05 -26.76
C TYR A 69 31.70 -22.31 -26.06
N GLU A 70 31.68 -23.46 -26.75
CA GLU A 70 31.25 -24.75 -26.18
C GLU A 70 32.07 -25.17 -24.97
N LYS A 71 33.39 -24.99 -25.03
CA LYS A 71 34.28 -25.28 -23.91
C LYS A 71 34.03 -24.35 -22.72
N CYS A 72 33.82 -23.06 -22.96
CA CYS A 72 33.42 -22.10 -21.93
C CYS A 72 32.10 -22.51 -21.26
N THR A 73 31.12 -22.98 -22.02
CA THR A 73 29.82 -23.46 -21.49
C THR A 73 29.96 -24.64 -20.54
N GLN A 74 30.77 -25.61 -20.94
CA GLN A 74 30.98 -26.82 -20.17
C GLN A 74 31.72 -26.51 -18.86
N LEU A 75 32.69 -25.58 -18.92
CA LEU A 75 33.38 -25.04 -17.76
C LEU A 75 32.42 -24.31 -16.82
N LEU A 76 31.57 -23.43 -17.33
CA LEU A 76 30.58 -22.69 -16.53
C LEU A 76 29.64 -23.65 -15.78
N SER A 77 29.16 -24.69 -16.45
CA SER A 77 28.31 -25.72 -15.83
C SER A 77 29.04 -26.48 -14.70
N THR A 78 30.33 -26.77 -14.90
CA THR A 78 31.18 -27.45 -13.91
C THR A 78 31.50 -26.54 -12.71
N LEU A 79 31.78 -25.25 -12.98
CA LEU A 79 32.02 -24.23 -11.98
C LEU A 79 30.79 -23.97 -11.12
N LEU A 80 29.59 -23.90 -11.72
CA LEU A 80 28.34 -23.74 -10.98
C LEU A 80 28.13 -24.84 -9.93
N GLN A 81 28.51 -26.09 -10.25
CA GLN A 81 28.48 -27.21 -9.31
C GLN A 81 29.57 -27.08 -8.24
N SER A 82 30.76 -26.62 -8.61
CA SER A 82 31.95 -26.54 -7.76
C SER A 82 31.87 -25.41 -6.72
N VAL A 83 31.32 -24.25 -7.10
CA VAL A 83 31.21 -23.06 -6.23
C VAL A 83 30.08 -23.22 -5.19
N ASN A 84 29.28 -24.28 -5.28
CA ASN A 84 28.16 -24.57 -4.38
C ASN A 84 27.23 -23.36 -4.22
N PHE A 85 26.60 -22.95 -5.32
CA PHE A 85 25.61 -21.86 -5.39
C PHE A 85 24.61 -21.84 -4.22
N PHE A 86 24.21 -23.01 -3.72
CA PHE A 86 23.27 -23.13 -2.58
C PHE A 86 23.81 -22.59 -1.26
N SER A 87 25.14 -22.55 -1.08
CA SER A 87 25.78 -21.96 0.11
C SER A 87 25.86 -20.44 0.06
N ILE A 88 25.82 -19.84 -1.13
CA ILE A 88 26.07 -18.42 -1.36
C ILE A 88 24.77 -17.63 -1.46
N LYS A 89 23.69 -18.23 -1.98
CA LYS A 89 22.39 -17.56 -2.11
C LYS A 89 21.70 -17.12 -0.81
N ARG A 90 22.25 -17.50 0.36
CA ARG A 90 21.77 -17.04 1.67
C ARG A 90 22.27 -15.65 2.03
N ASP A 91 23.30 -15.18 1.34
CA ASP A 91 23.77 -13.80 1.41
C ASP A 91 22.89 -12.94 0.49
N LEU A 92 22.20 -11.96 1.09
CA LEU A 92 21.21 -11.13 0.40
C LEU A 92 21.85 -10.25 -0.68
N ASP A 93 23.04 -9.71 -0.41
CA ASP A 93 23.76 -8.84 -1.35
C ASP A 93 24.27 -9.64 -2.55
N ILE A 94 24.79 -10.84 -2.31
CA ILE A 94 25.25 -11.70 -3.40
C ILE A 94 24.06 -12.19 -4.23
N ALA A 95 22.95 -12.60 -3.59
CA ALA A 95 21.75 -13.00 -4.30
C ALA A 95 21.23 -11.85 -5.19
N ARG A 96 21.23 -10.63 -4.66
CA ARG A 96 20.88 -9.41 -5.39
C ARG A 96 21.81 -9.18 -6.59
N GLN A 97 23.11 -9.08 -6.37
CA GLN A 97 24.08 -8.86 -7.47
C GLN A 97 23.99 -9.96 -8.54
N SER A 98 23.81 -11.21 -8.12
CA SER A 98 23.64 -12.35 -9.03
C SER A 98 22.38 -12.22 -9.89
N LEU A 99 21.26 -11.83 -9.28
CA LEU A 99 20.00 -11.62 -9.99
C LEU A 99 20.15 -10.53 -11.05
N PHE A 100 20.58 -9.33 -10.64
CA PHE A 100 20.71 -8.18 -11.54
C PHE A 100 21.72 -8.46 -12.65
N THR A 101 22.82 -9.15 -12.36
CA THR A 101 23.76 -9.59 -13.39
C THR A 101 23.05 -10.51 -14.39
N CYS A 102 22.41 -11.59 -13.93
CA CYS A 102 21.72 -12.53 -14.82
C CYS A 102 20.63 -11.85 -15.67
N ILE A 103 19.83 -10.97 -15.07
CA ILE A 103 18.76 -10.25 -15.76
C ILE A 103 19.33 -9.27 -16.80
N THR A 104 20.40 -8.55 -16.46
CA THR A 104 21.13 -7.69 -17.42
C THR A 104 21.65 -8.50 -18.60
N GLN A 105 22.21 -9.68 -18.34
CA GLN A 105 22.64 -10.57 -19.42
C GLN A 105 21.47 -11.01 -20.28
N LEU A 106 20.39 -11.51 -19.67
CA LEU A 106 19.19 -11.95 -20.41
C LEU A 106 18.57 -10.84 -21.27
N ASN A 107 18.73 -9.57 -20.89
CA ASN A 107 18.18 -8.42 -21.62
C ASN A 107 18.98 -8.03 -22.89
N ARG A 108 20.13 -8.66 -23.18
CA ARG A 108 20.92 -8.37 -24.38
C ARG A 108 20.13 -8.66 -25.66
N ALA A 109 20.35 -7.84 -26.69
CA ALA A 109 19.59 -7.91 -27.95
C ALA A 109 19.63 -9.30 -28.60
N HIS A 110 20.82 -9.89 -28.73
CA HIS A 110 21.00 -11.21 -29.34
C HIS A 110 20.30 -12.32 -28.53
N ILE A 111 20.24 -12.23 -27.19
CA ILE A 111 19.48 -13.21 -26.38
C ILE A 111 17.98 -13.11 -26.68
N LYS A 112 17.45 -11.89 -26.82
CA LYS A 112 16.05 -11.68 -27.19
C LYS A 112 15.73 -12.25 -28.58
N GLU A 113 16.64 -12.14 -29.54
CA GLU A 113 16.52 -12.80 -30.85
C GLU A 113 16.51 -14.34 -30.71
N PHE A 114 17.36 -14.91 -29.85
CA PHE A 114 17.37 -16.35 -29.58
C PHE A 114 16.08 -16.84 -28.90
N LEU A 115 15.50 -16.05 -28.00
CA LEU A 115 14.17 -16.31 -27.43
C LEU A 115 13.07 -16.31 -28.51
N GLN A 116 13.34 -15.75 -29.69
CA GLN A 116 12.42 -15.79 -30.82
C GLN A 116 12.50 -17.03 -31.70
N LEU A 117 13.52 -17.88 -31.54
CA LEU A 117 13.66 -19.08 -32.35
C LEU A 117 12.62 -20.15 -31.99
N PRO A 118 12.03 -20.87 -32.95
CA PRO A 118 11.06 -21.94 -32.67
C PRO A 118 11.66 -23.11 -31.87
N LYS A 119 10.80 -23.90 -31.21
CA LYS A 119 11.23 -24.99 -30.29
C LYS A 119 12.06 -26.08 -30.96
N ASP A 120 11.80 -26.40 -32.23
CA ASP A 120 12.56 -27.39 -33.01
C ASP A 120 14.01 -26.94 -33.25
N LYS A 121 14.27 -25.62 -33.27
CA LYS A 121 15.63 -25.08 -33.38
C LYS A 121 16.46 -25.27 -32.11
N GLU A 122 15.84 -25.52 -30.95
CA GLU A 122 16.56 -25.78 -29.69
C GLU A 122 17.48 -27.01 -29.77
N LYS A 123 17.06 -28.03 -30.51
CA LYS A 123 17.80 -29.31 -30.64
C LYS A 123 18.77 -29.33 -31.82
N SER A 124 18.90 -28.22 -32.56
CA SER A 124 19.90 -28.13 -33.62
C SER A 124 21.31 -28.12 -33.01
N ASN A 125 22.25 -28.85 -33.62
CA ASN A 125 23.66 -28.89 -33.20
C ASN A 125 24.35 -27.50 -33.21
N GLU A 126 23.73 -26.49 -33.80
CA GLU A 126 24.22 -25.12 -33.83
C GLU A 126 23.82 -24.34 -32.58
N ASN A 127 22.65 -24.61 -32.00
CA ASN A 127 22.06 -23.78 -30.94
C ASN A 127 21.94 -24.48 -29.57
N GLN A 128 22.09 -25.81 -29.52
CA GLN A 128 21.88 -26.61 -28.30
C GLN A 128 22.67 -26.08 -27.08
N THR A 129 23.95 -25.78 -27.28
CA THR A 129 24.84 -25.28 -26.23
C THR A 129 24.39 -23.91 -25.70
N TYR A 130 23.92 -23.04 -26.60
CA TYR A 130 23.43 -21.72 -26.24
C TYR A 130 22.12 -21.79 -25.43
N PHE A 131 21.21 -22.69 -25.80
CA PHE A 131 19.99 -22.92 -25.03
C PHE A 131 20.25 -23.52 -23.65
N ALA A 132 21.19 -24.45 -23.53
CA ALA A 132 21.61 -24.99 -22.22
C ALA A 132 22.16 -23.87 -21.30
N HIS A 133 22.87 -22.90 -21.87
CA HIS A 133 23.31 -21.71 -21.16
C HIS A 133 22.15 -20.83 -20.69
N LEU A 134 21.21 -20.48 -21.57
CA LEU A 134 20.03 -19.69 -21.21
C LEU A 134 19.23 -20.34 -20.09
N GLN A 135 19.07 -21.67 -20.14
CA GLN A 135 18.43 -22.45 -19.08
C GLN A 135 19.15 -22.30 -17.74
N THR A 136 20.49 -22.25 -17.76
CA THR A 136 21.30 -22.07 -16.55
C THR A 136 21.18 -20.65 -15.99
N LEU A 137 21.21 -19.62 -16.85
CA LEU A 137 20.99 -18.22 -16.44
C LEU A 137 19.61 -18.03 -15.80
N LEU A 138 18.55 -18.53 -16.45
CA LEU A 138 17.18 -18.47 -15.94
C LEU A 138 17.04 -19.22 -14.61
N PHE A 139 17.71 -20.36 -14.47
CA PHE A 139 17.73 -21.11 -13.21
C PHE A 139 18.37 -20.29 -12.08
N VAL A 140 19.55 -19.70 -12.31
CA VAL A 140 20.24 -18.87 -11.31
C VAL A 140 19.40 -17.65 -10.96
N ALA A 141 18.91 -16.90 -11.95
CA ALA A 141 18.02 -15.75 -11.75
C ALA A 141 16.77 -16.12 -10.93
N GLY A 142 16.09 -17.21 -11.30
CA GLY A 142 14.92 -17.70 -10.57
C GLY A 142 15.24 -18.03 -9.12
N GLN A 143 16.37 -18.69 -8.84
CA GLN A 143 16.78 -19.01 -7.47
C GLN A 143 17.16 -17.77 -6.65
N CYS A 144 17.83 -16.79 -7.25
CA CYS A 144 18.22 -15.55 -6.56
C CYS A 144 17.00 -14.69 -6.22
N THR A 145 15.99 -14.66 -7.09
CA THR A 145 14.74 -13.89 -6.86
C THR A 145 14.08 -14.23 -5.51
N LEU A 146 14.22 -15.48 -5.04
CA LEU A 146 13.67 -15.93 -3.75
C LEU A 146 14.26 -15.21 -2.54
N PHE A 147 15.43 -14.59 -2.66
CA PHE A 147 16.17 -13.95 -1.57
C PHE A 147 16.32 -12.44 -1.73
N VAL A 148 15.91 -11.88 -2.87
CA VAL A 148 15.99 -10.44 -3.12
C VAL A 148 14.75 -9.75 -2.58
N ASN A 149 14.98 -8.72 -1.75
CA ASN A 149 13.97 -7.76 -1.35
C ASN A 149 13.91 -6.64 -2.40
N PHE A 150 12.76 -6.50 -3.07
CA PHE A 150 12.51 -5.41 -4.01
C PHE A 150 11.80 -4.32 -3.21
N THR A 151 12.55 -3.30 -2.78
CA THR A 151 12.00 -2.09 -2.16
C THR A 151 11.77 -1.02 -3.21
N THR A 152 11.01 0.03 -2.88
CA THR A 152 10.51 1.07 -3.80
C THR A 152 11.55 1.66 -4.76
N ILE A 153 12.80 1.84 -4.31
CA ILE A 153 13.89 2.38 -5.14
C ILE A 153 14.37 1.35 -6.18
N ASP A 154 14.45 0.08 -5.79
CA ASP A 154 14.90 -1.02 -6.65
C ASP A 154 13.81 -1.46 -7.64
N GLU A 155 12.55 -1.30 -7.25
CA GLU A 155 11.38 -1.60 -8.08
C GLU A 155 11.35 -0.74 -9.34
N GLN A 156 11.43 0.59 -9.19
CA GLN A 156 11.32 1.52 -10.33
C GLN A 156 12.45 1.29 -11.34
N GLN A 157 13.67 1.05 -10.85
CA GLN A 157 14.82 0.77 -11.69
C GLN A 157 14.72 -0.59 -12.39
N PHE A 158 14.46 -1.68 -11.65
CA PHE A 158 14.36 -3.03 -12.20
C PHE A 158 13.34 -3.10 -13.35
N ILE A 159 12.21 -2.46 -13.14
CA ILE A 159 11.11 -2.43 -14.09
C ILE A 159 11.43 -1.59 -15.33
N ALA A 160 11.99 -0.39 -15.14
CA ALA A 160 12.32 0.52 -16.24
C ALA A 160 13.34 -0.12 -17.20
N GLU A 161 14.29 -0.86 -16.66
CA GLU A 161 15.40 -1.45 -17.42
C GLU A 161 15.03 -2.78 -18.09
N HIS A 162 14.02 -3.51 -17.60
CA HIS A 162 13.80 -4.92 -17.98
C HIS A 162 12.39 -5.25 -18.53
N THR A 163 11.55 -4.24 -18.81
CA THR A 163 10.20 -4.45 -19.39
C THR A 163 10.24 -5.28 -20.69
N GLU A 164 11.12 -4.93 -21.62
CA GLU A 164 11.27 -5.64 -22.92
C GLU A 164 11.68 -7.10 -22.75
N LEU A 165 12.53 -7.40 -21.75
CA LEU A 165 12.91 -8.78 -21.45
C LEU A 165 11.69 -9.57 -20.96
N ILE A 166 10.92 -9.02 -20.02
CA ILE A 166 9.72 -9.70 -19.49
C ILE A 166 8.74 -10.01 -20.63
N ILE A 167 8.51 -9.06 -21.54
CA ILE A 167 7.67 -9.27 -22.73
C ILE A 167 8.22 -10.41 -23.59
N ALA A 168 9.52 -10.39 -23.92
CA ALA A 168 10.14 -11.44 -24.73
C ALA A 168 10.04 -12.84 -24.07
N LEU A 169 10.18 -12.92 -22.75
CA LEU A 169 10.01 -14.16 -21.99
C LEU A 169 8.57 -14.67 -22.04
N ILE A 170 7.58 -13.78 -21.91
CA ILE A 170 6.16 -14.11 -22.04
C ILE A 170 5.86 -14.63 -23.45
N GLU A 171 6.32 -13.93 -24.49
CA GLU A 171 6.13 -14.34 -25.89
C GLU A 171 6.84 -15.64 -26.26
N ARG A 172 7.96 -15.96 -25.58
CA ARG A 172 8.65 -17.24 -25.73
C ARG A 172 7.75 -18.39 -25.27
N VAL A 173 7.17 -18.28 -24.07
CA VAL A 173 6.26 -19.29 -23.52
C VAL A 173 5.00 -19.39 -24.37
N ASP A 174 4.43 -18.26 -24.77
CA ASP A 174 3.20 -18.21 -25.56
C ASP A 174 3.32 -18.96 -26.89
N ARG A 175 4.45 -18.81 -27.59
CA ARG A 175 4.73 -19.55 -28.83
C ARG A 175 5.02 -21.04 -28.62
N ALA A 176 5.40 -21.44 -27.41
CA ALA A 176 5.63 -22.84 -27.08
C ALA A 176 4.35 -23.62 -26.79
N MET A 177 3.22 -22.91 -26.60
CA MET A 177 1.91 -23.50 -26.36
C MET A 177 1.43 -24.30 -27.58
N PRO A 178 0.73 -25.43 -27.37
CA PRO A 178 0.27 -26.27 -28.46
C PRO A 178 -0.85 -25.59 -29.28
N GLU A 179 -0.76 -25.66 -30.61
CA GLU A 179 -1.86 -25.22 -31.48
C GLU A 179 -3.08 -26.14 -31.36
N HIS A 180 -4.29 -25.57 -31.42
CA HIS A 180 -5.54 -26.34 -31.33
C HIS A 180 -5.78 -27.30 -32.51
N ALA A 181 -5.03 -27.18 -33.61
CA ALA A 181 -5.28 -27.91 -34.84
C ALA A 181 -4.28 -29.05 -35.07
N GLY A 182 -4.76 -30.30 -35.06
CA GLY A 182 -4.21 -31.35 -35.93
C GLY A 182 -3.36 -32.44 -35.30
N PHE A 183 -2.97 -32.36 -34.03
CA PHE A 183 -2.34 -33.50 -33.35
C PHE A 183 -3.37 -34.28 -32.54
N THR A 184 -3.39 -35.60 -32.72
CA THR A 184 -3.98 -36.53 -31.74
C THR A 184 -3.55 -36.08 -30.35
N LEU A 185 -4.51 -35.55 -29.57
CA LEU A 185 -4.34 -34.97 -28.24
C LEU A 185 -3.52 -35.90 -27.34
N GLN A 186 -2.20 -35.73 -27.34
CA GLN A 186 -1.38 -36.30 -26.29
C GLN A 186 -1.69 -35.49 -25.05
N LYS A 187 -2.49 -36.07 -24.14
CA LYS A 187 -2.39 -35.71 -22.73
C LYS A 187 -0.89 -35.78 -22.38
N ASP A 188 -0.38 -34.74 -21.73
CA ASP A 188 1.02 -34.59 -21.31
C ASP A 188 1.99 -33.91 -22.32
N TYR A 189 1.54 -32.92 -23.09
CA TYR A 189 2.46 -32.06 -23.84
C TYR A 189 3.45 -31.37 -22.89
N SER A 190 4.76 -31.55 -23.15
CA SER A 190 5.82 -30.87 -22.40
C SER A 190 6.16 -29.54 -23.06
N LEU A 191 6.18 -28.45 -22.28
CA LEU A 191 6.65 -27.14 -22.73
C LEU A 191 8.17 -27.13 -22.98
N GLY A 192 8.92 -28.06 -22.38
CA GLY A 192 10.37 -28.14 -22.46
C GLY A 192 11.07 -27.30 -21.39
N THR A 193 12.29 -27.71 -21.03
CA THR A 193 13.04 -27.17 -19.88
C THR A 193 13.21 -25.65 -19.92
N LEU A 194 13.48 -25.06 -21.09
CA LEU A 194 13.64 -23.61 -21.21
C LEU A 194 12.38 -22.87 -20.74
N ASN A 195 11.21 -23.24 -21.27
CA ASN A 195 9.95 -22.61 -20.95
C ASN A 195 9.54 -22.84 -19.49
N GLU A 196 9.84 -24.02 -18.93
CA GLU A 196 9.64 -24.30 -17.50
C GLU A 196 10.52 -23.40 -16.61
N ARG A 197 11.76 -23.10 -17.02
CA ARG A 197 12.63 -22.13 -16.31
C ARG A 197 12.12 -20.70 -16.42
N ILE A 198 11.61 -20.30 -17.59
CA ILE A 198 10.98 -18.99 -17.79
C ILE A 198 9.75 -18.85 -16.89
N LEU A 199 8.86 -19.84 -16.90
CA LEU A 199 7.68 -19.87 -16.03
C LEU A 199 8.06 -19.81 -14.55
N SER A 200 9.13 -20.49 -14.14
CA SER A 200 9.64 -20.42 -12.77
C SER A 200 10.12 -19.01 -12.40
N LEU A 201 10.83 -18.32 -13.29
CA LEU A 201 11.23 -16.93 -13.07
C LEU A 201 10.02 -15.99 -13.00
N LEU A 202 9.08 -16.10 -13.94
CA LEU A 202 7.84 -15.30 -13.94
C LEU A 202 7.00 -15.55 -12.69
N TRP A 203 6.93 -16.79 -12.21
CA TRP A 203 6.28 -17.15 -10.96
C TRP A 203 6.92 -16.46 -9.76
N ASN A 204 8.25 -16.47 -9.66
CA ASN A 204 8.97 -15.82 -8.56
C ASN A 204 8.88 -14.28 -8.63
N LEU A 205 8.88 -13.70 -9.83
CA LEU A 205 8.68 -12.26 -10.00
C LEU A 205 7.26 -11.85 -9.62
N ALA A 206 6.24 -12.61 -10.04
CA ALA A 206 4.86 -12.38 -9.64
C ALA A 206 4.65 -12.60 -8.13
N ASP A 207 5.49 -13.43 -7.49
CA ASP A 207 5.45 -13.62 -6.03
C ASP A 207 5.80 -12.34 -5.25
N ARG A 208 6.48 -11.39 -5.90
CA ARG A 208 6.76 -10.06 -5.35
C ARG A 208 5.59 -9.14 -5.71
N THR A 209 4.65 -8.98 -4.79
CA THR A 209 3.43 -8.18 -4.97
C THR A 209 3.72 -6.77 -5.49
N VAL A 210 4.80 -6.15 -5.02
CA VAL A 210 5.28 -4.83 -5.49
C VAL A 210 5.59 -4.77 -6.98
N LEU A 211 5.99 -5.89 -7.61
CA LEU A 211 6.27 -5.94 -9.05
C LEU A 211 4.99 -6.16 -9.89
N VAL A 212 3.88 -6.55 -9.26
CA VAL A 212 2.65 -6.94 -9.97
C VAL A 212 2.15 -5.84 -10.90
N PRO A 213 1.96 -4.56 -10.48
CA PRO A 213 1.44 -3.51 -11.36
C PRO A 213 2.20 -3.38 -12.69
N LYS A 214 3.51 -3.63 -12.68
CA LYS A 214 4.29 -3.60 -13.93
C LYS A 214 4.22 -4.90 -14.72
N ILE A 215 4.23 -6.05 -14.05
CA ILE A 215 4.02 -7.34 -14.70
C ILE A 215 2.70 -7.33 -15.49
N LEU A 216 1.67 -6.66 -14.97
CA LEU A 216 0.40 -6.42 -15.69
C LEU A 216 0.61 -5.62 -16.98
N LYS A 217 1.38 -4.52 -16.94
CA LYS A 217 1.73 -3.71 -18.13
C LYS A 217 2.49 -4.51 -19.20
N CYS A 218 3.16 -5.60 -18.84
CA CYS A 218 3.82 -6.51 -19.78
C CYS A 218 2.84 -7.52 -20.44
N GLY A 219 1.56 -7.51 -20.07
CA GLY A 219 0.52 -8.37 -20.64
C GLY A 219 0.50 -9.80 -20.10
N LEU A 220 1.13 -10.08 -18.94
CA LEU A 220 1.21 -11.43 -18.38
C LEU A 220 -0.17 -11.99 -18.02
N SER A 221 -1.05 -11.19 -17.43
CA SER A 221 -2.42 -11.57 -17.02
C SER A 221 -3.22 -12.15 -18.19
N LYS A 222 -3.25 -11.45 -19.33
CA LYS A 222 -3.89 -11.90 -20.58
C LYS A 222 -3.33 -13.23 -21.06
N ARG A 223 -2.02 -13.43 -20.97
CA ARG A 223 -1.35 -14.66 -21.41
C ARG A 223 -1.62 -15.83 -20.47
N ILE A 224 -1.58 -15.61 -19.16
CA ILE A 224 -1.92 -16.63 -18.16
C ILE A 224 -3.35 -17.13 -18.33
N VAL A 225 -4.30 -16.23 -18.58
CA VAL A 225 -5.69 -16.58 -18.87
C VAL A 225 -5.80 -17.46 -20.13
N SER A 226 -5.01 -17.17 -21.17
CA SER A 226 -4.91 -18.03 -22.37
C SER A 226 -4.29 -19.39 -22.07
N TRP A 227 -3.18 -19.42 -21.31
CA TRP A 227 -2.47 -20.65 -20.97
C TRP A 227 -3.31 -21.58 -20.09
N LEU A 228 -4.07 -21.04 -19.13
CA LEU A 228 -4.99 -21.80 -18.30
C LEU A 228 -6.09 -22.50 -19.12
N ARG A 229 -6.58 -21.89 -20.21
CA ARG A 229 -7.55 -22.54 -21.12
C ARG A 229 -6.98 -23.78 -21.81
N GLN A 230 -5.67 -23.83 -22.00
CA GLN A 230 -4.97 -24.93 -22.67
C GLN A 230 -4.32 -25.91 -21.68
N ALA A 231 -4.44 -25.66 -20.37
CA ALA A 231 -3.75 -26.42 -19.33
C ALA A 231 -4.08 -27.92 -19.32
N SER A 232 -5.22 -28.33 -19.86
CA SER A 232 -5.60 -29.75 -19.98
C SER A 232 -4.72 -30.52 -20.97
N MET A 233 -4.04 -29.82 -21.88
CA MET A 233 -3.12 -30.42 -22.86
C MET A 233 -1.70 -30.54 -22.31
N ILE A 234 -1.36 -29.76 -21.29
CA ILE A 234 -0.02 -29.66 -20.72
C ILE A 234 0.16 -30.69 -19.60
N ASN A 235 1.38 -31.24 -19.50
CA ASN A 235 1.76 -32.09 -18.38
C ASN A 235 1.68 -31.35 -17.03
N ASP A 236 1.71 -32.10 -15.92
CA ASP A 236 1.52 -31.54 -14.58
C ASP A 236 2.56 -30.48 -14.21
N THR A 237 3.84 -30.77 -14.48
CA THR A 237 4.98 -29.85 -14.24
C THR A 237 4.82 -28.52 -14.99
N GLY A 238 4.33 -28.56 -16.23
CA GLY A 238 4.18 -27.38 -17.08
C GLY A 238 2.95 -26.54 -16.77
N ARG A 239 1.87 -27.13 -16.23
CA ARG A 239 0.64 -26.38 -15.93
C ARG A 239 0.59 -25.75 -14.54
N ARG A 240 1.28 -26.32 -13.53
CA ARG A 240 1.31 -25.77 -12.17
C ARG A 240 1.68 -24.28 -12.13
N PRO A 241 2.72 -23.82 -12.86
CA PRO A 241 3.09 -22.41 -12.84
C PRO A 241 1.96 -21.48 -13.32
N PHE A 242 1.06 -21.93 -14.19
CA PHE A 242 -0.03 -21.08 -14.69
C PHE A 242 -0.97 -20.66 -13.56
N ILE A 243 -1.41 -21.63 -12.74
CA ILE A 243 -2.31 -21.33 -11.62
C ILE A 243 -1.55 -20.63 -10.47
N SER A 244 -0.26 -20.96 -10.26
CA SER A 244 0.58 -20.29 -9.26
C SER A 244 0.85 -18.82 -9.61
N ILE A 245 1.10 -18.49 -10.88
CA ILE A 245 1.26 -17.09 -11.33
C ILE A 245 -0.07 -16.36 -11.20
N ALA A 246 -1.20 -16.97 -11.61
CA ALA A 246 -2.51 -16.37 -11.45
C ALA A 246 -2.81 -16.05 -9.97
N HIS A 247 -2.52 -16.99 -9.07
CA HIS A 247 -2.62 -16.78 -7.63
C HIS A 247 -1.77 -15.60 -7.16
N ASN A 248 -0.49 -15.60 -7.51
CA ASN A 248 0.44 -14.56 -7.07
C ASN A 248 0.02 -13.16 -7.50
N ILE A 249 -0.44 -13.02 -8.76
CA ILE A 249 -1.00 -11.78 -9.30
C ILE A 249 -2.29 -11.39 -8.54
N SER A 250 -3.18 -12.35 -8.24
CA SER A 250 -4.45 -12.08 -7.55
C SER A 250 -4.31 -11.62 -6.10
N ARG A 251 -3.13 -11.76 -5.49
CA ARG A 251 -2.85 -11.19 -4.15
C ARG A 251 -2.71 -9.67 -4.20
N HIS A 252 -2.47 -9.09 -5.37
CA HIS A 252 -2.49 -7.66 -5.61
C HIS A 252 -3.84 -7.24 -6.22
N ASP A 253 -4.37 -6.08 -5.83
CA ASP A 253 -5.70 -5.61 -6.20
C ASP A 253 -5.81 -5.33 -7.69
N ASP A 254 -4.85 -4.59 -8.27
CA ASP A 254 -4.77 -4.41 -9.73
C ASP A 254 -4.75 -5.75 -10.48
N GLY A 255 -4.06 -6.75 -9.93
CA GLY A 255 -3.96 -8.07 -10.52
C GLY A 255 -5.27 -8.84 -10.44
N ALA A 256 -5.96 -8.78 -9.30
CA ALA A 256 -7.29 -9.34 -9.14
C ALA A 256 -8.31 -8.68 -10.06
N ASP A 257 -8.29 -7.35 -10.17
CA ASP A 257 -9.19 -6.58 -11.01
C ASP A 257 -8.98 -6.90 -12.50
N GLU A 258 -7.73 -6.95 -12.98
CA GLU A 258 -7.44 -7.29 -14.39
C GLU A 258 -7.81 -8.75 -14.71
N LEU A 259 -7.50 -9.71 -13.83
CA LEU A 259 -7.90 -11.11 -14.02
C LEU A 259 -9.43 -11.26 -14.06
N ASN A 260 -10.15 -10.51 -13.23
CA ASN A 260 -11.61 -10.47 -13.25
C ASN A 260 -12.15 -9.90 -14.56
N GLN A 261 -11.58 -8.80 -15.06
CA GLN A 261 -11.96 -8.22 -16.36
C GLN A 261 -11.72 -9.20 -17.52
N LEU A 262 -10.68 -10.03 -17.43
CA LEU A 262 -10.36 -11.08 -18.40
C LEU A 262 -11.23 -12.35 -18.27
N GLY A 263 -12.13 -12.41 -17.30
CA GLY A 263 -13.03 -13.55 -17.07
C GLY A 263 -12.32 -14.79 -16.49
N ALA A 264 -11.25 -14.60 -15.71
CA ALA A 264 -10.42 -15.69 -15.19
C ALA A 264 -11.18 -16.70 -14.33
N ILE A 265 -12.19 -16.27 -13.56
CA ILE A 265 -12.94 -17.14 -12.63
C ILE A 265 -13.47 -18.41 -13.32
N GLN A 266 -14.14 -18.28 -14.46
CA GLN A 266 -14.72 -19.44 -15.16
C GLN A 266 -13.65 -20.40 -15.67
N ILE A 267 -12.50 -19.86 -16.09
CA ILE A 267 -11.38 -20.64 -16.62
C ILE A 267 -10.67 -21.38 -15.49
N ILE A 268 -10.51 -20.76 -14.32
CA ILE A 268 -9.92 -21.41 -13.14
C ILE A 268 -10.87 -22.51 -12.63
N LYS A 269 -12.19 -22.29 -12.62
CA LYS A 269 -13.16 -23.36 -12.32
C LYS A 269 -13.06 -24.53 -13.30
N GLN A 270 -12.81 -24.27 -14.59
CA GLN A 270 -12.52 -25.33 -15.58
C GLN A 270 -11.21 -26.05 -15.28
N TYR A 271 -10.16 -25.31 -14.91
CA TYR A 271 -8.86 -25.85 -14.52
C TYR A 271 -8.96 -26.82 -13.32
N GLN A 272 -9.76 -26.50 -12.30
CA GLN A 272 -10.00 -27.39 -11.15
C GLN A 272 -10.57 -28.76 -11.52
N ASN A 273 -11.30 -28.85 -12.65
CA ASN A 273 -11.89 -30.12 -13.10
C ASN A 273 -10.91 -31.01 -13.88
N ILE A 274 -9.68 -30.56 -14.11
CA ILE A 274 -8.65 -31.36 -14.76
C ILE A 274 -8.23 -32.47 -13.79
N LYS A 275 -8.63 -33.71 -14.06
CA LYS A 275 -8.25 -34.88 -13.26
C LYS A 275 -6.73 -35.11 -13.35
N THR A 276 -6.03 -34.98 -12.23
CA THR A 276 -4.60 -35.28 -12.12
C THR A 276 -4.41 -36.56 -11.28
N GLY A 277 -3.41 -37.38 -11.60
CA GLY A 277 -3.03 -38.53 -10.78
C GLY A 277 -2.25 -38.17 -9.52
N THR A 278 -1.92 -36.88 -9.34
CA THR A 278 -1.08 -36.34 -8.27
C THR A 278 -1.52 -34.93 -7.82
N VAL A 279 -1.75 -34.83 -6.50
CA VAL A 279 -1.70 -33.70 -5.54
C VAL A 279 -2.85 -32.70 -5.42
N ASP A 280 -3.43 -32.64 -4.21
CA ASP A 280 -4.37 -31.66 -3.66
C ASP A 280 -3.91 -30.18 -3.75
N SER A 281 -2.62 -29.93 -3.97
CA SER A 281 -2.02 -28.60 -3.90
C SER A 281 -2.40 -27.69 -5.08
N HIS A 282 -2.58 -28.22 -6.30
CA HIS A 282 -3.09 -27.44 -7.43
C HIS A 282 -4.50 -26.91 -7.16
N ASN A 283 -5.33 -27.77 -6.58
CA ASN A 283 -6.69 -27.43 -6.25
C ASN A 283 -6.74 -26.36 -5.16
N LEU A 284 -5.88 -26.47 -4.14
CA LEU A 284 -5.74 -25.47 -3.08
C LEU A 284 -5.34 -24.08 -3.63
N ILE A 285 -4.37 -24.01 -4.55
CA ILE A 285 -4.00 -22.73 -5.20
C ILE A 285 -5.18 -22.17 -5.98
N ALA A 286 -5.90 -23.00 -6.73
CA ALA A 286 -7.08 -22.57 -7.46
C ALA A 286 -8.19 -22.07 -6.52
N ILE A 287 -8.40 -22.74 -5.38
CA ILE A 287 -9.35 -22.32 -4.34
C ILE A 287 -8.97 -20.94 -3.78
N MET A 288 -7.71 -20.74 -3.39
CA MET A 288 -7.22 -19.45 -2.88
C MET A 288 -7.38 -18.35 -3.94
N THR A 289 -7.04 -18.66 -5.20
CA THR A 289 -7.17 -17.70 -6.31
C THR A 289 -8.63 -17.33 -6.55
N LEU A 290 -9.54 -18.30 -6.56
CA LEU A 290 -10.97 -18.03 -6.72
C LEU A 290 -11.52 -17.20 -5.56
N ALA A 291 -11.09 -17.46 -4.32
CA ALA A 291 -11.48 -16.67 -3.16
C ALA A 291 -11.03 -15.20 -3.29
N LEU A 292 -9.78 -14.95 -3.73
CA LEU A 292 -9.25 -13.60 -3.96
C LEU A 292 -9.98 -12.86 -5.09
N LEU A 293 -10.39 -13.58 -6.14
CA LEU A 293 -11.10 -12.99 -7.29
C LEU A 293 -12.61 -12.81 -7.07
N SER A 294 -13.22 -13.55 -6.14
CA SER A 294 -14.68 -13.60 -6.01
C SER A 294 -15.25 -12.31 -5.43
N THR A 295 -16.28 -11.79 -6.10
CA THR A 295 -17.11 -10.70 -5.58
C THR A 295 -18.09 -11.22 -4.52
N PRO A 296 -18.67 -10.35 -3.68
CA PRO A 296 -19.63 -10.79 -2.67
C PRO A 296 -20.80 -11.59 -3.29
N ASP A 297 -21.36 -11.16 -4.43
CA ASP A 297 -22.51 -11.85 -5.03
C ASP A 297 -22.17 -13.26 -5.51
N GLN A 298 -20.97 -13.44 -6.06
CA GLN A 298 -20.47 -14.76 -6.46
C GLN A 298 -20.31 -15.67 -5.23
N ILE A 299 -19.80 -15.13 -4.12
CA ILE A 299 -19.71 -15.86 -2.85
C ILE A 299 -21.10 -16.28 -2.36
N LYS A 300 -22.11 -15.39 -2.45
CA LYS A 300 -23.49 -15.72 -2.04
C LYS A 300 -24.11 -16.82 -2.90
N GLN A 301 -23.86 -16.79 -4.20
CA GLN A 301 -24.45 -17.73 -5.16
C GLN A 301 -23.83 -19.13 -5.02
N ASP A 302 -22.55 -19.23 -4.66
CA ASP A 302 -21.80 -20.49 -4.53
C ASP A 302 -21.53 -20.89 -3.07
N LYS A 303 -22.57 -20.84 -2.21
CA LYS A 303 -22.41 -21.07 -0.76
C LYS A 303 -21.70 -22.39 -0.44
N LYS A 304 -22.06 -23.47 -1.14
CA LYS A 304 -21.48 -24.80 -0.90
C LYS A 304 -19.99 -24.87 -1.27
N GLY A 305 -19.62 -24.33 -2.44
CA GLY A 305 -18.22 -24.29 -2.87
C GLY A 305 -17.38 -23.40 -1.95
N MET A 306 -17.93 -22.27 -1.51
CA MET A 306 -17.24 -21.35 -0.60
C MET A 306 -17.04 -21.94 0.79
N ASN A 307 -18.03 -22.63 1.35
CA ASN A 307 -17.88 -23.33 2.63
C ASN A 307 -16.78 -24.40 2.56
N ALA A 308 -16.75 -25.20 1.48
CA ALA A 308 -15.70 -26.19 1.28
C ALA A 308 -14.30 -25.56 1.13
N ALA A 309 -14.21 -24.40 0.48
CA ALA A 309 -12.98 -23.61 0.39
C ALA A 309 -12.53 -23.11 1.78
N LEU A 310 -13.46 -22.54 2.56
CA LEU A 310 -13.20 -22.06 3.91
C LEU A 310 -12.70 -23.18 4.85
N ASN A 311 -13.30 -24.36 4.77
CA ASN A 311 -12.84 -25.54 5.52
C ASN A 311 -11.38 -25.88 5.19
N GLN A 312 -11.03 -25.92 3.89
CA GLN A 312 -9.66 -26.21 3.45
C GLN A 312 -8.67 -25.12 3.86
N LEU A 313 -9.06 -23.85 3.81
CA LEU A 313 -8.21 -22.74 4.25
C LEU A 313 -7.93 -22.80 5.76
N LEU A 314 -8.96 -23.04 6.58
CA LEU A 314 -8.77 -23.18 8.02
C LEU A 314 -7.95 -24.43 8.36
N GLN A 315 -8.20 -25.55 7.68
CA GLN A 315 -7.38 -26.75 7.85
C GLN A 315 -5.91 -26.48 7.52
N LEU A 316 -5.63 -25.74 6.45
CA LEU A 316 -4.26 -25.38 6.08
C LEU A 316 -3.61 -24.50 7.16
N VAL A 317 -4.35 -23.56 7.76
CA VAL A 317 -3.85 -22.76 8.89
C VAL A 317 -3.55 -23.64 10.10
N ILE A 318 -4.46 -24.54 10.46
CA ILE A 318 -4.28 -25.50 11.57
C ILE A 318 -3.03 -26.36 11.34
N ASP A 319 -2.86 -26.91 10.14
CA ASP A 319 -1.74 -27.79 9.83
C ASP A 319 -0.42 -27.05 9.72
N ALA A 320 -0.42 -25.84 9.14
CA ALA A 320 0.75 -24.98 9.10
C ALA A 320 1.18 -24.56 10.50
N ALA A 321 0.25 -24.27 11.41
CA ALA A 321 0.54 -23.93 12.81
C ALA A 321 1.24 -25.06 13.59
N LYS A 322 1.02 -26.33 13.18
CA LYS A 322 1.70 -27.50 13.76
C LYS A 322 3.07 -27.77 13.12
N GLY A 323 3.33 -27.24 11.93
CA GLY A 323 4.52 -27.54 11.14
C GLY A 323 5.73 -26.69 11.52
N ASP A 324 6.92 -27.24 11.29
CA ASP A 324 8.17 -26.48 11.44
C ASP A 324 8.17 -25.25 10.51
N ARG A 325 8.48 -24.08 11.09
CA ARG A 325 8.50 -22.77 10.38
C ARG A 325 7.14 -22.37 9.81
N PHE A 326 6.03 -22.80 10.42
CA PHE A 326 4.67 -22.37 10.08
C PHE A 326 4.27 -22.63 8.63
N ARG A 327 4.65 -23.81 8.10
CA ARG A 327 4.42 -24.20 6.70
C ARG A 327 3.73 -25.56 6.56
N ARG A 328 2.86 -25.66 5.55
CA ARG A 328 2.25 -26.93 5.11
C ARG A 328 2.14 -26.96 3.59
N ASP A 329 2.52 -28.07 2.98
CA ASP A 329 2.47 -28.31 1.52
C ASP A 329 3.13 -27.21 0.66
N GLY A 330 4.15 -26.54 1.23
CA GLY A 330 4.90 -25.46 0.61
C GLY A 330 4.39 -24.05 0.94
N PHE A 331 3.18 -23.93 1.48
CA PHE A 331 2.54 -22.67 1.84
C PHE A 331 2.94 -22.23 3.25
N HIS A 332 3.30 -20.96 3.42
CA HIS A 332 3.42 -20.36 4.75
C HIS A 332 2.04 -19.97 5.28
N VAL A 333 1.84 -19.98 6.59
CA VAL A 333 0.55 -19.64 7.23
C VAL A 333 0.01 -18.26 6.83
N SER A 334 0.89 -17.33 6.46
CA SER A 334 0.52 -16.01 5.93
C SER A 334 -0.41 -16.07 4.73
N GLU A 335 -0.23 -17.04 3.84
CA GLU A 335 -0.95 -17.14 2.57
C GLU A 335 -2.45 -17.40 2.78
N PRO A 336 -2.88 -18.49 3.44
CA PRO A 336 -4.29 -18.71 3.72
C PRO A 336 -4.88 -17.63 4.65
N LEU A 337 -4.11 -17.07 5.58
CA LEU A 337 -4.57 -15.96 6.44
C LEU A 337 -4.91 -14.71 5.62
N GLY A 338 -4.09 -14.34 4.64
CA GLY A 338 -4.37 -13.21 3.75
C GLY A 338 -5.68 -13.42 2.96
N VAL A 339 -5.93 -14.64 2.50
CA VAL A 339 -7.19 -15.00 1.80
C VAL A 339 -8.39 -14.92 2.75
N LEU A 340 -8.28 -15.47 3.97
CA LEU A 340 -9.35 -15.41 4.97
C LEU A 340 -9.71 -13.96 5.33
N VAL A 341 -8.72 -13.08 5.50
CA VAL A 341 -8.96 -11.66 5.75
C VAL A 341 -9.80 -11.03 4.65
N LYS A 342 -9.51 -11.30 3.36
CA LYS A 342 -10.35 -10.83 2.26
C LYS A 342 -11.78 -11.35 2.39
N MET A 343 -11.95 -12.66 2.62
CA MET A 343 -13.28 -13.26 2.74
C MET A 343 -14.12 -12.65 3.86
N PHE A 344 -13.54 -12.41 5.03
CA PHE A 344 -14.23 -11.86 6.21
C PHE A 344 -14.72 -10.42 6.01
N VAL A 345 -14.05 -9.64 5.18
CA VAL A 345 -14.47 -8.27 4.87
C VAL A 345 -15.56 -8.25 3.80
N VAL A 346 -15.39 -9.06 2.76
CA VAL A 346 -16.25 -9.07 1.57
C VAL A 346 -17.63 -9.66 1.87
N GLU A 347 -17.70 -10.70 2.70
CA GLU A 347 -18.95 -11.37 3.08
C GLU A 347 -18.96 -11.75 4.56
N GLU A 348 -19.74 -11.03 5.35
CA GLU A 348 -19.82 -11.14 6.81
C GLU A 348 -20.14 -12.57 7.30
N ARG A 349 -20.95 -13.34 6.56
CA ARG A 349 -21.29 -14.73 6.92
C ARG A 349 -20.11 -15.70 6.85
N THR A 350 -19.03 -15.34 6.16
CA THR A 350 -17.85 -16.23 6.04
C THR A 350 -17.08 -16.33 7.35
N LEU A 351 -17.01 -15.24 8.13
CA LEU A 351 -16.41 -15.25 9.46
C LEU A 351 -17.24 -16.09 10.43
N ASP A 352 -18.56 -15.87 10.47
CA ASP A 352 -19.50 -16.67 11.26
C ASP A 352 -19.39 -18.16 10.91
N TYR A 353 -19.34 -18.51 9.62
CA TYR A 353 -19.14 -19.88 9.18
C TYR A 353 -17.81 -20.46 9.67
N ILE A 354 -16.70 -19.72 9.55
CA ILE A 354 -15.38 -20.19 10.00
C ILE A 354 -15.34 -20.43 11.50
N LEU A 355 -15.97 -19.57 12.30
CA LEU A 355 -15.97 -19.70 13.76
C LEU A 355 -16.95 -20.74 14.27
N CYS A 356 -18.09 -20.95 13.61
CA CYS A 356 -19.19 -21.77 14.15
C CYS A 356 -19.41 -23.11 13.43
N HIS A 357 -18.96 -23.24 12.18
CA HIS A 357 -19.43 -24.28 11.27
C HIS A 357 -18.35 -24.89 10.38
N ALA A 358 -17.09 -24.47 10.52
CA ALA A 358 -15.99 -25.02 9.74
C ALA A 358 -15.79 -26.51 10.04
N GLU A 359 -15.67 -27.31 8.99
CA GLU A 359 -15.40 -28.74 9.10
C GLU A 359 -13.88 -28.95 9.01
N THR A 360 -13.23 -29.11 10.17
CA THR A 360 -11.78 -29.31 10.29
C THR A 360 -11.44 -30.58 11.09
N ASP A 361 -10.19 -31.02 11.00
CA ASP A 361 -9.61 -32.06 11.83
C ASP A 361 -8.33 -31.55 12.55
N PRO A 362 -8.36 -31.37 13.89
CA PRO A 362 -9.50 -31.64 14.78
C PRO A 362 -10.68 -30.69 14.54
N PRO A 363 -11.90 -31.07 14.95
CA PRO A 363 -13.06 -30.19 14.89
C PRO A 363 -12.79 -28.87 15.61
N SER A 364 -13.14 -27.77 14.97
CA SER A 364 -12.99 -26.42 15.52
C SER A 364 -14.33 -25.85 15.94
N ASP A 365 -14.29 -24.97 16.93
CA ASP A 365 -15.39 -24.17 17.43
C ASP A 365 -14.92 -22.72 17.64
N ILE A 366 -15.80 -21.85 18.13
CA ILE A 366 -15.50 -20.42 18.30
C ILE A 366 -14.25 -20.23 19.18
N VAL A 367 -14.21 -20.92 20.32
CA VAL A 367 -13.14 -20.77 21.34
C VAL A 367 -11.81 -21.28 20.80
N SER A 368 -11.79 -22.49 20.24
CA SER A 368 -10.57 -23.11 19.70
C SER A 368 -10.04 -22.36 18.46
N THR A 369 -10.91 -21.86 17.60
CA THR A 369 -10.51 -21.09 16.41
C THR A 369 -9.92 -19.73 16.79
N ILE A 370 -10.56 -18.99 17.69
CA ILE A 370 -10.01 -17.72 18.19
C ILE A 370 -8.70 -17.97 18.95
N SER A 371 -8.65 -19.02 19.79
CA SER A 371 -7.42 -19.40 20.51
C SER A 371 -6.28 -19.76 19.56
N LEU A 372 -6.55 -20.42 18.42
CA LEU A 372 -5.56 -20.69 17.39
C LEU A 372 -4.99 -19.39 16.81
N PHE A 373 -5.85 -18.44 16.43
CA PHE A 373 -5.40 -17.14 15.91
C PHE A 373 -4.59 -16.35 16.94
N ILE A 374 -5.01 -16.33 18.21
CA ILE A 374 -4.26 -15.70 19.30
C ILE A 374 -2.90 -16.39 19.50
N SER A 375 -2.86 -17.71 19.49
CA SER A 375 -1.61 -18.48 19.65
C SER A 375 -0.63 -18.19 18.51
N LEU A 376 -1.11 -18.13 17.26
CA LEU A 376 -0.31 -17.71 16.12
C LEU A 376 0.17 -16.26 16.29
N PHE A 377 -0.69 -15.35 16.72
CA PHE A 377 -0.31 -13.94 16.91
C PHE A 377 0.81 -13.81 17.94
N MET A 378 0.73 -14.55 19.04
CA MET A 378 1.79 -14.59 20.06
C MET A 378 3.08 -15.22 19.51
N ALA A 379 2.99 -16.21 18.62
CA ALA A 379 4.17 -16.81 17.99
C ALA A 379 4.93 -15.83 17.08
N PHE A 380 4.24 -14.86 16.46
CA PHE A 380 4.82 -13.84 15.59
C PHE A 380 4.96 -12.48 16.26
N GLU A 381 4.84 -12.39 17.59
CA GLU A 381 4.72 -11.12 18.31
C GLU A 381 5.94 -10.18 18.19
N ASN A 382 7.07 -10.69 17.72
CA ASN A 382 8.32 -9.95 17.51
C ASN A 382 8.65 -9.77 16.02
N ALA A 383 7.72 -10.09 15.10
CA ALA A 383 7.97 -10.07 13.67
C ALA A 383 8.41 -8.68 13.16
N PHE A 384 7.88 -7.59 13.74
CA PHE A 384 8.29 -6.23 13.37
C PHE A 384 9.73 -5.88 13.79
N LYS A 385 10.33 -6.60 14.74
CA LYS A 385 11.76 -6.44 15.07
C LYS A 385 12.68 -7.12 14.07
N GLY A 386 12.15 -8.07 13.29
CA GLY A 386 12.87 -8.83 12.28
C GLY A 386 12.77 -8.20 10.89
N ILE A 387 13.41 -8.87 9.91
CA ILE A 387 13.37 -8.50 8.48
C ILE A 387 12.54 -9.49 7.64
N ASP A 388 11.91 -10.50 8.27
CA ASP A 388 11.13 -11.50 7.54
C ASP A 388 9.73 -10.97 7.19
N TYR A 389 9.56 -10.64 5.92
CA TYR A 389 8.31 -10.16 5.35
C TYR A 389 7.12 -11.09 5.62
N LEU A 390 7.31 -12.41 5.57
CA LEU A 390 6.21 -13.36 5.76
C LEU A 390 5.71 -13.36 7.21
N GLU A 391 6.62 -13.20 8.17
CA GLU A 391 6.27 -13.09 9.59
C GLU A 391 5.52 -11.77 9.85
N GLN A 392 6.03 -10.66 9.31
CA GLN A 392 5.39 -9.34 9.43
C GLN A 392 3.98 -9.34 8.82
N PHE A 393 3.84 -9.87 7.60
CA PHE A 393 2.55 -10.01 6.93
C PHE A 393 1.60 -10.91 7.74
N THR A 394 2.10 -11.99 8.34
CA THR A 394 1.29 -12.88 9.21
C THR A 394 0.73 -12.12 10.40
N LEU A 395 1.56 -11.33 11.07
CA LEU A 395 1.16 -10.52 12.22
C LEU A 395 0.09 -9.49 11.82
N ILE A 396 0.28 -8.80 10.69
CA ILE A 396 -0.70 -7.85 10.14
C ILE A 396 -2.01 -8.56 9.78
N ALA A 397 -1.95 -9.73 9.13
CA ALA A 397 -3.13 -10.50 8.76
C ALA A 397 -3.92 -10.93 10.00
N LEU A 398 -3.26 -11.36 11.08
CA LEU A 398 -3.90 -11.75 12.33
C LEU A 398 -4.56 -10.57 13.06
N LEU A 399 -3.90 -9.41 13.13
CA LEU A 399 -4.54 -8.17 13.62
C LEU A 399 -5.79 -7.86 12.81
N ASN A 400 -5.73 -8.04 11.50
CA ASN A 400 -6.87 -7.86 10.62
C ASN A 400 -7.98 -8.91 10.86
N VAL A 401 -7.66 -10.16 11.18
CA VAL A 401 -8.65 -11.16 11.62
C VAL A 401 -9.32 -10.71 12.92
N PHE A 402 -8.56 -10.30 13.94
CA PHE A 402 -9.11 -9.80 15.21
C PHE A 402 -9.98 -8.57 15.02
N TRP A 403 -9.58 -7.66 14.14
CA TRP A 403 -10.41 -6.49 13.82
C TRP A 403 -11.74 -6.91 13.20
N SER A 404 -11.73 -7.92 12.31
CA SER A 404 -12.97 -8.46 11.73
C SER A 404 -13.89 -9.08 12.80
N ILE A 405 -13.30 -9.81 13.76
CA ILE A 405 -14.00 -10.39 14.91
C ILE A 405 -14.57 -9.30 15.83
N SER A 406 -13.85 -8.20 16.04
CA SER A 406 -14.28 -7.11 16.93
C SER A 406 -15.55 -6.38 16.46
N PHE A 407 -15.89 -6.45 15.17
CA PHE A 407 -17.18 -5.95 14.66
C PHE A 407 -18.38 -6.83 15.04
N GLN A 408 -18.13 -8.06 15.51
CA GLN A 408 -19.18 -9.05 15.78
C GLN A 408 -19.48 -9.14 17.27
N ALA A 409 -20.65 -8.62 17.68
CA ALA A 409 -21.09 -8.62 19.07
C ALA A 409 -21.08 -10.01 19.73
N ASN A 410 -21.29 -11.08 18.95
CA ASN A 410 -21.32 -12.46 19.43
C ASN A 410 -19.94 -13.01 19.84
N TYR A 411 -18.85 -12.44 19.34
CA TYR A 411 -17.49 -12.99 19.51
C TYR A 411 -16.52 -12.03 20.20
N VAL A 412 -16.92 -10.76 20.33
CA VAL A 412 -16.10 -9.68 20.88
C VAL A 412 -15.56 -9.97 22.28
N GLN A 413 -16.32 -10.70 23.11
CA GLN A 413 -15.92 -11.05 24.48
C GLN A 413 -14.76 -12.05 24.53
N GLU A 414 -14.64 -12.94 23.54
CA GLU A 414 -13.50 -13.88 23.46
C GLU A 414 -12.17 -13.15 23.25
N LEU A 415 -12.19 -12.02 22.56
CA LEU A 415 -11.03 -11.14 22.42
C LEU A 415 -10.79 -10.30 23.68
N ALA A 416 -11.85 -9.67 24.20
CA ALA A 416 -11.77 -8.76 25.34
C ALA A 416 -11.27 -9.44 26.62
N ASN A 417 -11.62 -10.71 26.82
CA ASN A 417 -11.22 -11.49 27.99
C ASN A 417 -9.75 -11.95 27.95
N ASN A 418 -9.03 -11.76 26.83
CA ASN A 418 -7.63 -12.16 26.72
C ASN A 418 -6.68 -10.99 27.04
N GLU A 419 -6.35 -10.82 28.33
CA GLU A 419 -5.48 -9.72 28.79
C GLU A 419 -4.11 -9.69 28.08
N GLN A 420 -3.53 -10.86 27.78
CA GLN A 420 -2.23 -10.95 27.11
C GLN A 420 -2.31 -10.41 25.68
N LEU A 421 -3.36 -10.76 24.93
CA LEU A 421 -3.63 -10.23 23.60
C LEU A 421 -3.77 -8.71 23.63
N ILE A 422 -4.63 -8.19 24.52
CA ILE A 422 -4.88 -6.74 24.61
C ILE A 422 -3.61 -5.98 24.99
N LYS A 423 -2.85 -6.48 25.97
CA LYS A 423 -1.56 -5.88 26.35
C LYS A 423 -0.61 -5.82 25.16
N LYS A 424 -0.55 -6.89 24.36
CA LYS A 424 0.35 -6.93 23.21
C LYS A 424 -0.12 -5.99 22.09
N ILE A 425 -1.42 -5.94 21.79
CA ILE A 425 -1.99 -4.99 20.83
C ILE A 425 -1.69 -3.53 21.25
N ARG A 426 -1.86 -3.19 22.53
CA ARG A 426 -1.51 -1.86 23.06
C ARG A 426 -0.02 -1.55 22.87
N SER A 427 0.86 -2.51 23.12
CA SER A 427 2.31 -2.29 22.96
C SER A 427 2.76 -1.95 21.53
N LEU A 428 2.01 -2.39 20.51
CA LEU A 428 2.29 -2.01 19.12
C LEU A 428 2.08 -0.50 18.86
N LEU A 429 1.27 0.18 19.68
CA LEU A 429 1.01 1.61 19.54
C LEU A 429 2.09 2.47 20.19
N ASP A 430 2.86 1.91 21.14
CA ASP A 430 3.88 2.63 21.90
C ASP A 430 5.29 2.57 21.25
N ASP A 431 5.51 1.70 20.25
CA ASP A 431 6.82 1.51 19.62
C ASP A 431 6.97 2.34 18.34
N GLU A 432 7.61 3.51 18.43
CA GLU A 432 7.86 4.42 17.29
C GLU A 432 8.59 3.74 16.12
N LYS A 433 9.43 2.72 16.37
CA LYS A 433 10.14 1.99 15.30
C LYS A 433 9.23 1.08 14.51
N GLU A 434 8.23 0.47 15.15
CA GLU A 434 7.25 -0.37 14.44
C GLU A 434 6.34 0.47 13.53
N GLN A 435 6.24 1.79 13.77
CA GLN A 435 5.47 2.72 12.93
C GLN A 435 6.14 3.00 11.57
N GLU A 436 7.48 2.98 11.51
CA GLU A 436 8.26 3.20 10.29
C GLU A 436 8.35 1.94 9.38
N ILE A 437 8.08 0.75 9.91
CA ILE A 437 8.31 -0.54 9.22
C ILE A 437 7.19 -0.92 8.23
N LEU A 438 6.11 -0.13 8.15
CA LEU A 438 4.85 -0.52 7.50
C LEU A 438 4.71 -0.19 6.01
N GLU A 439 5.80 0.11 5.30
CA GLU A 439 5.76 0.30 3.84
C GLU A 439 5.83 -1.04 3.10
N GLN A 440 4.71 -1.76 3.08
CA GLN A 440 4.49 -2.93 2.25
C GLN A 440 3.22 -2.76 1.43
N TYR A 441 3.16 -3.44 0.27
CA TYR A 441 1.90 -3.54 -0.45
C TYR A 441 0.82 -4.13 0.46
N LYS A 442 -0.27 -3.40 0.61
CA LYS A 442 -1.39 -3.72 1.48
C LYS A 442 -2.65 -3.89 0.64
N PRO A 443 -3.24 -5.10 0.59
CA PRO A 443 -4.51 -5.28 -0.09
C PRO A 443 -5.60 -4.37 0.48
N ARG A 444 -6.53 -3.90 -0.35
CA ARG A 444 -7.70 -3.08 0.03
C ARG A 444 -8.55 -3.66 1.16
N SER A 445 -8.57 -4.99 1.31
CA SER A 445 -9.26 -5.71 2.38
C SER A 445 -8.50 -5.75 3.71
N MET A 446 -7.30 -5.20 3.75
CA MET A 446 -6.39 -5.25 4.87
C MET A 446 -5.93 -3.84 5.23
N GLU A 447 -5.67 -3.65 6.51
CA GLU A 447 -5.13 -2.42 7.04
C GLU A 447 -3.77 -2.64 7.72
N GLY A 448 -2.99 -1.57 7.90
CA GLY A 448 -1.68 -1.67 8.54
C GLY A 448 -1.77 -2.13 10.00
N ALA A 449 -0.65 -2.53 10.60
CA ALA A 449 -0.65 -3.07 11.96
C ALA A 449 -1.23 -2.10 13.00
N LEU A 450 -0.73 -0.87 13.03
CA LEU A 450 -1.21 0.19 13.93
C LEU A 450 -2.69 0.48 13.73
N GLN A 451 -3.08 0.53 12.46
CA GLN A 451 -4.43 0.82 12.04
C GLN A 451 -5.39 -0.26 12.54
N ALA A 452 -5.04 -1.53 12.34
CA ALA A 452 -5.81 -2.64 12.85
C ALA A 452 -5.82 -2.68 14.40
N ALA A 453 -4.70 -2.39 15.05
CA ALA A 453 -4.60 -2.34 16.51
C ALA A 453 -5.54 -1.28 17.11
N ARG A 454 -5.53 -0.04 16.59
CA ARG A 454 -6.46 1.02 16.99
C ARG A 454 -7.91 0.61 16.76
N GLY A 455 -8.22 0.09 15.58
CA GLY A 455 -9.57 -0.36 15.23
C GLY A 455 -10.12 -1.45 16.16
N ILE A 456 -9.26 -2.41 16.57
CA ILE A 456 -9.63 -3.42 17.57
C ILE A 456 -9.94 -2.77 18.90
N LEU A 457 -9.02 -1.97 19.46
CA LEU A 457 -9.21 -1.35 20.78
C LEU A 457 -10.48 -0.49 20.81
N HIS A 458 -10.76 0.22 19.72
CA HIS A 458 -11.96 1.04 19.59
C HIS A 458 -13.23 0.22 19.66
N ASN A 459 -13.31 -0.84 18.85
CA ASN A 459 -14.47 -1.73 18.84
C ASN A 459 -14.66 -2.46 20.18
N LEU A 460 -13.59 -2.66 20.94
CA LEU A 460 -13.62 -3.23 22.30
C LEU A 460 -13.93 -2.19 23.40
N ASN A 461 -14.02 -0.90 23.06
CA ASN A 461 -14.13 0.22 24.01
C ASN A 461 -12.93 0.32 24.98
N LEU A 462 -11.72 0.07 24.47
CA LEU A 462 -10.46 0.01 25.23
C LEU A 462 -9.46 1.13 24.85
N ASP A 463 -9.91 2.17 24.15
CA ASP A 463 -9.11 3.29 23.62
C ASP A 463 -8.42 4.13 24.71
N ASN A 464 -8.99 4.16 25.92
CA ASN A 464 -8.45 4.97 27.00
C ASN A 464 -7.23 4.28 27.63
N LYS A 465 -6.10 5.00 27.71
CA LYS A 465 -4.89 4.63 28.47
C LYS A 465 -5.11 4.40 29.98
N THR A 466 -6.34 4.44 30.49
CA THR A 466 -6.67 4.28 31.91
C THR A 466 -7.20 2.89 32.23
N ASP A 467 -6.28 1.93 32.33
CA ASP A 467 -6.43 0.78 33.22
C ASP A 467 -5.38 0.88 34.34
N VAL A 468 -5.57 1.84 35.25
CA VAL A 468 -5.05 1.74 36.61
C VAL A 468 -6.10 2.28 37.59
N ASN A 469 -6.70 1.37 38.38
CA ASN A 469 -7.38 1.61 39.66
C ASN A 469 -8.75 2.34 39.71
N ILE A 470 -9.79 1.86 39.02
CA ILE A 470 -11.17 2.24 39.39
C ILE A 470 -11.77 1.36 40.50
N GLU A 471 -11.26 0.14 40.73
CA GLU A 471 -11.76 -0.70 41.83
C GLU A 471 -11.21 -0.34 43.23
N LYS A 472 -10.14 0.45 43.33
CA LYS A 472 -9.61 0.93 44.63
C LYS A 472 -10.26 2.22 45.13
N LEU A 473 -10.85 3.05 44.27
CA LEU A 473 -11.52 4.29 44.71
C LEU A 473 -12.95 4.06 45.24
N ASN A 474 -13.61 2.97 44.85
CA ASN A 474 -15.00 2.69 45.24
C ASN A 474 -15.14 1.97 46.59
N ARG A 475 -14.03 1.52 47.21
CA ARG A 475 -14.03 0.99 48.59
C ARG A 475 -13.72 2.04 49.66
N SER A 476 -13.36 3.27 49.28
CA SER A 476 -12.94 4.32 50.22
C SER A 476 -13.95 5.48 50.36
N ARG A 477 -15.15 5.37 49.76
CA ARG A 477 -16.21 6.40 49.85
C ARG A 477 -17.50 5.88 50.51
N GLN A 478 -17.36 5.05 51.53
CA GLN A 478 -18.41 4.73 52.50
C GLN A 478 -17.90 4.95 53.93
N SER A 479 -17.57 6.19 54.25
CA SER A 479 -17.66 6.72 55.62
C SER A 479 -17.58 8.24 55.55
N ASP A 480 -18.35 8.90 56.39
CA ASP A 480 -18.30 10.34 56.71
C ASP A 480 -19.13 11.26 55.80
N ARG A 481 -20.45 11.22 56.06
CA ARG A 481 -21.28 12.44 56.04
C ARG A 481 -20.93 13.31 57.25
N PRO A 482 -21.07 14.64 57.11
CA PRO A 482 -21.89 15.34 58.09
C PRO A 482 -22.99 16.19 57.44
N GLU A 483 -24.10 16.24 58.17
CA GLU A 483 -25.30 17.04 57.90
C GLU A 483 -25.12 18.49 58.40
N GLY A 484 -25.77 19.43 57.70
CA GLY A 484 -26.23 20.71 58.27
C GLY A 484 -25.50 21.97 57.82
N LEU A 485 -26.16 22.81 57.01
CA LEU A 485 -26.63 24.16 57.39
C LEU A 485 -27.05 25.00 56.16
N GLU A 486 -28.08 25.80 56.39
CA GLU A 486 -28.91 26.52 55.43
C GLU A 486 -28.32 27.83 54.87
N LYS A 487 -28.90 28.25 53.73
CA LYS A 487 -29.25 29.61 53.26
C LYS A 487 -28.34 30.79 53.62
N ASN A 488 -27.93 31.54 52.60
CA ASN A 488 -28.25 32.98 52.48
C ASN A 488 -28.02 33.51 51.04
N ASN A 489 -29.04 34.20 50.53
CA ASN A 489 -28.97 35.14 49.41
C ASN A 489 -28.41 36.48 49.92
N ASP A 490 -27.55 37.14 49.14
CA ASP A 490 -27.81 38.50 48.62
C ASP A 490 -26.57 39.14 47.98
N SER A 491 -26.83 39.85 46.89
CA SER A 491 -26.17 41.08 46.40
C SER A 491 -25.53 41.00 45.00
N LEU A 492 -26.26 41.61 44.08
CA LEU A 492 -25.89 42.06 42.74
C LEU A 492 -24.74 43.07 42.77
N SER A 493 -23.84 42.96 41.78
CA SER A 493 -23.32 44.12 41.07
C SER A 493 -23.15 43.77 39.58
N GLU A 494 -23.95 44.45 38.76
CA GLU A 494 -23.93 44.39 37.30
C GLU A 494 -22.65 45.02 36.74
N LEU A 495 -22.05 44.37 35.75
CA LEU A 495 -21.09 44.97 34.81
C LEU A 495 -21.61 44.77 33.38
N PRO A 496 -21.37 45.73 32.46
CA PRO A 496 -22.22 45.98 31.30
C PRO A 496 -22.09 44.91 30.21
N LEU A 497 -23.24 44.56 29.63
CA LEU A 497 -23.39 43.69 28.47
C LEU A 497 -22.62 44.24 27.26
N VAL A 498 -21.47 43.64 26.94
CA VAL A 498 -20.91 43.69 25.59
C VAL A 498 -21.80 42.81 24.71
N GLN A 499 -22.49 43.42 23.74
CA GLN A 499 -23.25 42.70 22.72
C GLN A 499 -22.28 41.84 21.89
N LYS A 500 -22.22 40.53 22.18
CA LYS A 500 -21.62 39.55 21.26
C LYS A 500 -22.48 39.45 20.00
N SER A 501 -21.89 39.76 18.85
CA SER A 501 -22.43 39.40 17.55
C SER A 501 -22.70 37.89 17.49
N LYS A 502 -23.89 37.50 17.06
CA LYS A 502 -24.23 36.10 16.75
C LYS A 502 -23.40 35.67 15.53
N GLU A 503 -22.25 35.06 15.73
CA GLU A 503 -21.62 34.25 14.69
C GLU A 503 -22.51 33.04 14.43
N VAL A 504 -22.92 32.87 13.17
CA VAL A 504 -23.64 31.68 12.71
C VAL A 504 -22.59 30.60 12.52
N ASP A 505 -22.66 29.54 13.32
CA ASP A 505 -21.73 28.42 13.24
C ASP A 505 -21.94 27.68 11.90
N ILE A 506 -20.93 27.70 11.03
CA ILE A 506 -20.99 27.11 9.69
C ILE A 506 -20.84 25.59 9.82
N PRO A 507 -21.80 24.78 9.36
CA PRO A 507 -21.78 23.34 9.59
C PRO A 507 -20.64 22.64 8.84
N TRP A 508 -20.08 21.60 9.45
CA TRP A 508 -19.08 20.73 8.83
C TRP A 508 -19.72 19.56 8.10
N ILE A 509 -19.16 19.17 6.96
CA ILE A 509 -19.49 17.94 6.24
C ILE A 509 -18.24 17.10 6.17
N MET A 510 -18.33 15.85 6.59
CA MET A 510 -17.24 14.89 6.39
C MET A 510 -17.45 14.12 5.10
N ILE A 511 -16.38 13.96 4.30
CA ILE A 511 -16.37 13.04 3.16
C ILE A 511 -15.56 11.80 3.52
N SER A 512 -16.24 10.65 3.53
CA SER A 512 -15.66 9.32 3.67
C SER A 512 -15.57 8.66 2.30
N TYR A 513 -14.39 8.18 1.90
CA TYR A 513 -14.13 7.57 0.59
C TYR A 513 -12.97 6.58 0.69
N CYS A 514 -12.83 5.70 -0.31
CA CYS A 514 -11.62 4.90 -0.45
C CYS A 514 -10.58 5.68 -1.26
N HIS A 515 -9.30 5.64 -0.88
CA HIS A 515 -8.24 6.39 -1.58
C HIS A 515 -8.13 6.07 -3.09
N VAL A 516 -8.53 4.87 -3.53
CA VAL A 516 -8.59 4.50 -4.96
C VAL A 516 -9.54 5.43 -5.74
N ASP A 517 -10.55 5.98 -5.09
CA ASP A 517 -11.55 6.88 -5.67
C ASP A 517 -11.16 8.37 -5.52
N ASP A 518 -9.92 8.69 -5.14
CA ASP A 518 -9.45 10.08 -4.88
C ASP A 518 -9.64 11.01 -6.09
N THR A 519 -9.45 10.50 -7.31
CA THR A 519 -9.70 11.29 -8.53
C THR A 519 -11.15 11.78 -8.61
N PHE A 520 -12.12 10.93 -8.25
CA PHE A 520 -13.53 11.33 -8.22
C PHE A 520 -13.83 12.21 -6.99
N CYS A 521 -13.26 11.89 -5.83
CA CYS A 521 -13.37 12.70 -4.61
C CYS A 521 -12.91 14.15 -4.85
N SER A 522 -11.77 14.34 -5.52
CA SER A 522 -11.22 15.64 -5.89
C SER A 522 -12.19 16.49 -6.71
N ARG A 523 -12.98 15.88 -7.60
CA ARG A 523 -14.01 16.58 -8.40
C ARG A 523 -15.18 17.03 -7.54
N ILE A 524 -15.62 16.18 -6.60
CA ILE A 524 -16.67 16.55 -5.64
C ILE A 524 -16.19 17.70 -4.75
N LEU A 525 -14.93 17.67 -4.29
CA LEU A 525 -14.32 18.73 -3.48
C LEU A 525 -14.22 20.06 -4.23
N GLU A 526 -13.84 20.04 -5.50
CA GLU A 526 -13.80 21.25 -6.35
C GLU A 526 -15.17 21.93 -6.39
N LEU A 527 -16.23 21.13 -6.56
CA LEU A 527 -17.60 21.64 -6.61
C LEU A 527 -18.08 22.12 -5.25
N PHE A 528 -17.82 21.37 -4.18
CA PHE A 528 -18.19 21.77 -2.82
C PHE A 528 -17.46 23.05 -2.38
N SER A 529 -16.24 23.28 -2.88
CA SER A 529 -15.46 24.51 -2.61
C SER A 529 -16.17 25.78 -3.10
N THR A 530 -17.01 25.68 -4.14
CA THR A 530 -17.85 26.80 -4.64
C THR A 530 -18.93 27.23 -3.65
N ARG A 531 -19.18 26.43 -2.59
CA ARG A 531 -20.18 26.65 -1.54
C ARG A 531 -19.56 26.80 -0.15
N SER A 532 -18.30 27.23 -0.08
CA SER A 532 -17.53 27.39 1.18
C SER A 532 -18.13 28.39 2.18
N GLU A 533 -19.07 29.25 1.75
CA GLU A 533 -19.84 30.14 2.63
C GLU A 533 -21.01 29.44 3.33
N THR A 534 -21.41 28.24 2.87
CA THR A 534 -22.58 27.50 3.39
C THR A 534 -22.18 26.37 4.34
N PHE A 535 -21.02 25.75 4.14
CA PHE A 535 -20.52 24.65 4.95
C PHE A 535 -19.00 24.52 4.80
N HIS A 536 -18.38 23.85 5.78
CA HIS A 536 -16.98 23.45 5.71
C HIS A 536 -16.86 21.95 5.38
N ILE A 537 -15.72 21.55 4.81
CA ILE A 537 -15.46 20.16 4.43
C ILE A 537 -14.34 19.61 5.30
N TRP A 538 -14.60 18.48 5.93
CA TRP A 538 -13.62 17.63 6.58
C TRP A 538 -13.31 16.44 5.66
N ILE A 539 -12.03 16.18 5.42
CA ILE A 539 -11.55 15.04 4.64
C ILE A 539 -10.15 14.62 5.12
N ASP A 540 -9.93 13.31 5.20
CA ASP A 540 -8.73 12.67 5.74
C ASP A 540 -7.41 13.29 5.23
N ARG A 541 -7.25 13.45 3.91
CA ARG A 541 -6.01 13.87 3.27
C ARG A 541 -5.56 15.28 3.65
N THR A 542 -6.48 16.13 4.12
CA THR A 542 -6.13 17.50 4.55
C THR A 542 -6.15 17.66 6.06
N HIS A 543 -6.87 16.80 6.79
CA HIS A 543 -7.10 16.95 8.23
C HIS A 543 -6.31 15.95 9.08
N CYS A 544 -5.83 14.85 8.49
CA CYS A 544 -5.10 13.81 9.20
C CYS A 544 -3.57 13.84 8.99
N GLN A 545 -3.06 14.68 8.08
CA GLN A 545 -1.61 14.78 7.81
C GLN A 545 -0.82 15.43 8.97
N THR A 546 -1.50 16.06 9.93
CA THR A 546 -0.89 16.78 11.07
C THR A 546 -1.12 16.10 12.42
N SER A 547 -1.87 14.99 12.48
CA SER A 547 -2.27 14.34 13.72
C SER A 547 -1.35 13.19 14.10
N ILE A 548 -0.91 13.14 15.36
CA ILE A 548 -0.18 12.00 15.96
C ILE A 548 -1.11 10.77 16.07
N ASP A 549 -2.43 11.00 16.18
CA ASP A 549 -3.45 9.95 16.13
C ASP A 549 -4.48 10.18 15.01
N LEU A 550 -4.32 9.42 13.92
CA LEU A 550 -5.18 9.40 12.74
C LEU A 550 -6.66 9.12 13.10
N TRP A 551 -6.94 8.22 14.04
CA TRP A 551 -8.33 7.82 14.36
C TRP A 551 -9.02 8.77 15.29
N GLU A 552 -8.29 9.35 16.23
CA GLU A 552 -8.83 10.41 17.05
C GLU A 552 -9.25 11.58 16.15
N SER A 553 -8.41 11.94 15.17
CA SER A 553 -8.77 12.99 14.19
C SER A 553 -9.93 12.60 13.27
N ILE A 554 -9.99 11.36 12.79
CA ILE A 554 -11.15 10.85 12.02
C ILE A 554 -12.41 10.89 12.88
N ALA A 555 -12.36 10.38 14.11
CA ALA A 555 -13.48 10.35 15.04
C ALA A 555 -13.95 11.77 15.38
N GLU A 556 -13.05 12.70 15.70
CA GLU A 556 -13.36 14.12 15.92
C GLU A 556 -14.02 14.74 14.68
N GLY A 557 -13.50 14.45 13.48
CA GLY A 557 -14.10 14.87 12.21
C GLY A 557 -15.52 14.34 12.04
N MET A 558 -15.73 13.06 12.33
CA MET A 558 -17.04 12.41 12.28
C MET A 558 -17.99 12.94 13.34
N GLU A 559 -17.54 13.17 14.58
CA GLU A 559 -18.30 13.69 15.72
C GLU A 559 -18.63 15.17 15.59
N SER A 560 -17.82 15.96 14.88
CA SER A 560 -18.11 17.37 14.58
C SER A 560 -18.96 17.58 13.32
N ALA A 561 -18.95 16.64 12.37
CA ALA A 561 -19.68 16.78 11.11
C ALA A 561 -21.22 16.79 11.29
N SER A 562 -21.90 17.72 10.65
CA SER A 562 -23.37 17.75 10.59
C SER A 562 -23.94 16.67 9.66
N VAL A 563 -23.22 16.34 8.58
CA VAL A 563 -23.59 15.31 7.59
C VAL A 563 -22.31 14.57 7.18
N ILE A 564 -22.44 13.26 6.97
CA ILE A 564 -21.35 12.42 6.47
C ILE A 564 -21.71 11.97 5.04
N VAL A 565 -20.90 12.36 4.06
CA VAL A 565 -21.04 11.96 2.66
C VAL A 565 -20.12 10.78 2.39
N CYS A 566 -20.67 9.64 1.98
CA CYS A 566 -19.89 8.42 1.73
C CYS A 566 -19.83 8.13 0.22
N LEU A 567 -18.63 8.17 -0.36
CA LEU A 567 -18.41 7.82 -1.77
C LEU A 567 -18.30 6.28 -1.91
N LEU A 568 -19.40 5.65 -2.28
CA LEU A 568 -19.53 4.19 -2.28
C LEU A 568 -19.12 3.57 -3.61
N SER A 569 -18.10 2.73 -3.55
CA SER A 569 -17.57 1.92 -4.65
C SER A 569 -17.34 0.47 -4.20
N ASN A 570 -16.90 -0.41 -5.12
CA ASN A 570 -16.40 -1.73 -4.71
C ASN A 570 -15.19 -1.61 -3.77
N SER A 571 -14.37 -0.55 -3.88
CA SER A 571 -13.20 -0.33 -3.01
C SER A 571 -13.61 0.08 -1.62
N TYR A 572 -14.65 0.90 -1.52
CA TYR A 572 -15.27 1.24 -0.25
C TYR A 572 -15.86 0.00 0.46
N LEU A 573 -16.57 -0.86 -0.28
CA LEU A 573 -17.16 -2.09 0.26
C LEU A 573 -16.10 -3.05 0.83
N GLU A 574 -14.94 -3.09 0.20
CA GLU A 574 -13.83 -3.98 0.56
C GLU A 574 -12.90 -3.38 1.61
N SER A 575 -13.02 -2.11 1.99
CA SER A 575 -12.14 -1.46 2.97
C SER A 575 -12.67 -1.60 4.40
N LYS A 576 -11.78 -1.98 5.33
CA LYS A 576 -12.11 -2.03 6.76
C LYS A 576 -12.25 -0.66 7.39
N SER A 577 -11.39 0.29 7.03
CA SER A 577 -11.48 1.66 7.53
C SER A 577 -12.79 2.30 7.08
N CYS A 578 -13.15 2.16 5.79
CA CYS A 578 -14.43 2.64 5.28
C CYS A 578 -15.62 1.93 5.97
N ARG A 579 -15.52 0.62 6.24
CA ARG A 579 -16.53 -0.10 7.03
C ARG A 579 -16.66 0.48 8.44
N GLN A 580 -15.56 0.74 9.13
CA GLN A 580 -15.58 1.31 10.48
C GLN A 580 -16.21 2.71 10.49
N GLU A 581 -15.81 3.59 9.58
CA GLU A 581 -16.40 4.94 9.46
C GLU A 581 -17.90 4.85 9.18
N PHE A 582 -18.33 4.03 8.22
CA PHE A 582 -19.74 3.91 7.89
C PHE A 582 -20.57 3.35 9.05
N VAL A 583 -20.05 2.31 9.73
CA VAL A 583 -20.67 1.71 10.92
C VAL A 583 -20.72 2.72 12.06
N TYR A 584 -19.64 3.44 12.35
CA TYR A 584 -19.59 4.42 13.43
C TYR A 584 -20.57 5.58 13.17
N ALA A 585 -20.67 6.05 11.93
CA ALA A 585 -21.63 7.09 11.53
C ALA A 585 -23.10 6.69 11.78
N ILE A 586 -23.49 5.48 11.35
CA ILE A 586 -24.88 5.01 11.40
C ILE A 586 -25.23 4.34 12.73
N ASP A 587 -24.38 3.43 13.20
CA ASP A 587 -24.68 2.55 14.32
C ASP A 587 -24.39 3.22 15.67
N SER A 588 -23.34 4.04 15.75
CA SER A 588 -22.92 4.72 16.99
C SER A 588 -23.39 6.17 17.06
N LEU A 589 -22.98 7.02 16.11
CA LEU A 589 -23.27 8.47 16.12
C LEU A 589 -24.69 8.82 15.69
N LYS A 590 -25.37 7.92 14.97
CA LYS A 590 -26.72 8.14 14.41
C LYS A 590 -26.80 9.41 13.55
N LYS A 591 -25.72 9.74 12.83
CA LYS A 591 -25.64 10.96 12.02
C LYS A 591 -26.32 10.81 10.67
N PRO A 592 -26.79 11.93 10.06
CA PRO A 592 -27.23 11.91 8.67
C PRO A 592 -26.09 11.46 7.75
N VAL A 593 -26.28 10.33 7.08
CA VAL A 593 -25.36 9.79 6.08
C VAL A 593 -25.98 9.99 4.69
N LEU A 594 -25.21 10.56 3.76
CA LEU A 594 -25.56 10.68 2.35
C LEU A 594 -24.65 9.77 1.50
N PRO A 595 -25.14 8.60 1.11
CA PRO A 595 -24.46 7.74 0.15
C PRO A 595 -24.38 8.33 -1.26
N VAL A 596 -23.20 8.23 -1.88
CA VAL A 596 -22.94 8.58 -3.29
C VAL A 596 -22.40 7.36 -4.01
N LEU A 597 -23.19 6.72 -4.87
CA LEU A 597 -22.82 5.49 -5.57
C LEU A 597 -22.01 5.81 -6.82
N LEU A 598 -20.84 5.17 -6.94
CA LEU A 598 -19.91 5.35 -8.05
C LEU A 598 -20.05 4.25 -9.10
N GLY A 599 -20.21 4.65 -10.36
CA GLY A 599 -20.40 3.77 -11.50
C GLY A 599 -21.63 2.87 -11.39
N ASN A 600 -21.43 1.61 -11.74
CA ASN A 600 -22.43 0.54 -11.64
C ASN A 600 -22.32 -0.23 -10.32
N PHE A 601 -21.71 0.36 -9.29
CA PHE A 601 -21.64 -0.26 -7.97
C PHE A 601 -23.03 -0.41 -7.36
N ASP A 602 -23.35 -1.60 -6.86
CA ASP A 602 -24.57 -1.87 -6.11
C ASP A 602 -24.21 -2.32 -4.68
N PRO A 603 -24.67 -1.60 -3.65
CA PRO A 603 -24.41 -1.94 -2.25
C PRO A 603 -24.92 -3.34 -1.89
N LYS A 604 -24.08 -4.11 -1.22
CA LYS A 604 -24.35 -5.51 -0.87
C LYS A 604 -23.65 -5.88 0.43
N GLY A 605 -24.04 -7.03 1.00
CA GLY A 605 -23.43 -7.54 2.25
C GLY A 605 -23.67 -6.60 3.43
N TRP A 606 -22.61 -6.36 4.22
CA TRP A 606 -22.66 -5.51 5.42
C TRP A 606 -23.15 -4.08 5.11
N LEU A 607 -22.78 -3.56 3.93
CA LEU A 607 -23.16 -2.22 3.46
C LEU A 607 -24.61 -2.21 2.96
N GLY A 608 -25.02 -3.24 2.21
CA GLY A 608 -26.37 -3.35 1.67
C GLY A 608 -27.46 -3.33 2.76
N ILE A 609 -27.22 -3.99 3.90
CA ILE A 609 -28.15 -3.99 5.04
C ILE A 609 -28.28 -2.58 5.65
N ARG A 610 -27.17 -1.86 5.79
CA ARG A 610 -27.13 -0.51 6.39
C ARG A 610 -27.58 0.60 5.43
N MET A 611 -27.58 0.33 4.13
CA MET A 611 -28.09 1.22 3.10
C MET A 611 -29.62 1.27 3.03
N SER A 612 -30.31 0.32 3.67
CA SER A 612 -31.77 0.25 3.64
C SER A 612 -32.40 1.53 4.19
N GLY A 613 -33.22 2.20 3.39
CA GLY A 613 -33.92 3.43 3.78
C GLY A 613 -33.11 4.73 3.61
N LEU A 614 -31.83 4.67 3.24
CA LEU A 614 -31.04 5.86 2.94
C LEU A 614 -31.33 6.38 1.51
N LYS A 615 -31.49 7.69 1.38
CA LYS A 615 -31.49 8.35 0.07
C LYS A 615 -30.06 8.46 -0.46
N TYR A 616 -29.86 8.21 -1.75
CA TYR A 616 -28.53 8.24 -2.35
C TYR A 616 -28.52 8.96 -3.69
N VAL A 617 -27.35 9.45 -4.08
CA VAL A 617 -27.07 10.00 -5.42
C VAL A 617 -26.17 9.02 -6.17
N ARG A 618 -26.36 8.84 -7.49
CA ARG A 618 -25.54 7.91 -8.29
C ARG A 618 -24.89 8.57 -9.49
N PHE A 619 -23.57 8.42 -9.62
CA PHE A 619 -22.79 8.82 -10.78
C PHE A 619 -22.41 7.61 -11.63
N ARG A 620 -23.01 7.44 -12.81
CA ARG A 620 -22.67 6.30 -13.70
C ARG A 620 -21.39 6.54 -14.49
N ASP A 621 -21.19 7.78 -14.96
CA ASP A 621 -19.96 8.21 -15.60
C ASP A 621 -19.10 8.97 -14.58
N LEU A 622 -17.94 8.39 -14.26
CA LEU A 622 -16.99 8.97 -13.30
C LEU A 622 -16.01 9.92 -13.98
N LEU A 623 -15.79 9.77 -15.29
CA LEU A 623 -14.85 10.57 -16.07
C LEU A 623 -15.49 11.88 -16.56
N GLN A 624 -16.79 11.87 -16.80
CA GLN A 624 -17.58 13.06 -17.15
C GLN A 624 -18.92 13.04 -16.39
N PRO A 625 -18.90 13.33 -15.07
CA PRO A 625 -20.12 13.34 -14.28
C PRO A 625 -21.09 14.43 -14.77
N ASP A 626 -22.35 14.06 -14.87
CA ASP A 626 -23.44 14.97 -15.28
C ASP A 626 -23.54 16.15 -14.30
N SER A 627 -23.46 17.38 -14.82
CA SER A 627 -23.54 18.62 -14.04
C SER A 627 -24.86 18.77 -13.28
N SER A 628 -25.96 18.21 -13.81
CA SER A 628 -27.25 18.20 -13.13
C SER A 628 -27.23 17.32 -11.88
N LYS A 629 -26.56 16.16 -11.93
CA LYS A 629 -26.38 15.26 -10.79
C LYS A 629 -25.40 15.78 -9.75
N LEU A 630 -24.37 16.48 -10.21
CA LEU A 630 -23.47 17.21 -9.32
C LEU A 630 -24.23 18.28 -8.53
N THR A 631 -25.12 19.00 -9.20
CA THR A 631 -26.00 19.99 -8.56
C THR A 631 -27.00 19.33 -7.61
N GLU A 632 -27.58 18.18 -8.00
CA GLU A 632 -28.44 17.36 -7.15
C GLU A 632 -27.74 16.95 -5.85
N LEU A 633 -26.47 16.50 -5.94
CA LEU A 633 -25.65 16.14 -4.77
C LEU A 633 -25.51 17.33 -3.83
N VAL A 634 -25.07 18.49 -4.34
CA VAL A 634 -24.89 19.70 -3.52
C VAL A 634 -26.20 20.10 -2.84
N ASN A 635 -27.32 20.10 -3.59
CA ASN A 635 -28.62 20.42 -3.04
C ASN A 635 -29.08 19.42 -1.97
N THR A 636 -28.81 18.14 -2.18
CA THR A 636 -29.16 17.08 -1.22
C THR A 636 -28.37 17.23 0.08
N VAL A 637 -27.07 17.52 -0.03
CA VAL A 637 -26.19 17.84 1.11
C VAL A 637 -26.75 19.04 1.87
N ILE A 638 -27.00 20.16 1.19
CA ILE A 638 -27.53 21.39 1.82
C ILE A 638 -28.87 21.11 2.50
N SER A 639 -29.76 20.33 1.88
CA SER A 639 -31.05 19.96 2.48
C SER A 639 -30.93 19.05 3.70
N SER A 640 -29.80 18.35 3.84
CA SER A 640 -29.51 17.45 4.97
C SER A 640 -28.82 18.18 6.13
N LEU A 641 -28.34 19.41 5.90
CA LEU A 641 -27.77 20.23 6.97
C LEU A 641 -28.86 20.70 7.94
N PRO A 642 -28.56 20.79 9.25
CA PRO A 642 -29.51 21.26 10.23
C PRO A 642 -29.94 22.70 9.92
N GLN A 643 -31.23 22.90 9.60
CA GLN A 643 -31.77 24.24 9.39
C GLN A 643 -31.95 24.96 10.72
N GLY A 644 -31.08 25.93 11.02
CA GLY A 644 -31.36 27.07 11.90
C GLY A 644 -31.93 26.77 13.30
N LYS A 645 -31.66 25.61 13.90
CA LYS A 645 -31.90 25.36 15.32
C LYS A 645 -30.55 25.25 16.01
N THR A 646 -30.28 26.22 16.88
CA THR A 646 -29.16 26.23 17.81
C THR A 646 -29.06 24.87 18.49
N VAL A 647 -28.08 24.06 18.11
CA VAL A 647 -27.70 22.89 18.89
C VAL A 647 -26.96 23.46 20.10
N ALA A 648 -27.57 23.35 21.27
CA ALA A 648 -26.85 23.58 22.52
C ALA A 648 -25.82 22.45 22.64
N ILE A 649 -24.59 22.71 22.18
CA ILE A 649 -23.45 21.89 22.59
C ILE A 649 -23.37 22.06 24.10
N LYS A 650 -23.60 20.97 24.85
CA LYS A 650 -23.19 20.90 26.25
C LYS A 650 -21.68 21.08 26.24
N HIS A 651 -21.23 22.30 26.54
CA HIS A 651 -19.88 22.49 27.04
C HIS A 651 -19.74 21.56 28.25
N LEU A 652 -19.01 20.45 28.09
CA LEU A 652 -18.57 19.63 29.20
C LEU A 652 -17.65 20.54 30.03
N SER A 653 -18.19 21.07 31.13
CA SER A 653 -17.38 21.72 32.16
C SER A 653 -16.38 20.69 32.68
N LEU A 654 -15.10 21.02 32.56
CA LEU A 654 -14.01 20.26 33.18
C LEU A 654 -14.28 20.09 34.70
N PRO A 655 -14.05 18.91 35.31
CA PRO A 655 -14.22 18.73 36.74
C PRO A 655 -13.24 19.62 37.52
N GLN A 656 -13.75 20.47 38.41
CA GLN A 656 -12.93 21.24 39.33
C GLN A 656 -12.39 20.32 40.44
N HIS A 657 -11.08 20.02 40.39
CA HIS A 657 -10.36 19.44 41.52
C HIS A 657 -10.03 20.55 42.54
N HIS A 658 -10.58 20.43 43.74
CA HIS A 658 -10.12 21.18 44.92
C HIS A 658 -8.85 20.53 45.48
N ASP A 659 -7.79 21.32 45.64
CA ASP A 659 -6.67 21.01 46.54
C ASP A 659 -6.02 22.32 47.08
N PRO A 660 -5.31 22.27 48.23
CA PRO A 660 -5.17 23.35 49.22
C PRO A 660 -4.05 24.37 48.90
N PRO A 661 -3.88 25.48 49.66
CA PRO A 661 -3.21 26.68 49.16
C PRO A 661 -1.69 26.55 49.12
N ILE A 662 -1.10 26.95 47.99
CA ILE A 662 0.34 27.20 47.82
C ILE A 662 0.61 28.70 48.09
N PRO A 663 1.71 29.07 48.79
CA PRO A 663 2.10 30.47 48.91
C PRO A 663 2.67 31.00 47.58
N THR A 664 1.95 31.98 47.03
CA THR A 664 2.37 33.14 46.23
C THR A 664 3.67 33.04 45.41
N VAL A 665 3.51 32.74 44.12
CA VAL A 665 4.28 33.40 43.05
C VAL A 665 3.28 33.83 41.99
N SER A 666 3.20 35.15 41.76
CA SER A 666 2.30 35.75 40.77
C SER A 666 2.73 35.37 39.35
N VAL A 667 1.96 34.50 38.70
CA VAL A 667 2.01 34.29 37.25
C VAL A 667 0.70 34.78 36.65
N THR A 668 0.82 35.79 35.80
CA THR A 668 -0.23 36.40 34.99
C THR A 668 -0.78 35.39 33.97
N LEU A 669 -2.10 35.38 33.80
CA LEU A 669 -2.84 34.66 32.76
C LEU A 669 -2.18 34.85 31.37
N SER A 670 -1.87 33.75 30.69
CA SER A 670 -1.37 33.77 29.31
C SER A 670 -2.44 33.26 28.34
N THR A 671 -2.77 34.13 27.40
CA THR A 671 -3.60 34.12 26.19
C THR A 671 -3.40 32.92 25.24
N PRO A 672 -4.26 32.74 24.19
CA PRO A 672 -4.10 31.67 23.19
C PRO A 672 -2.70 31.70 22.60
N LEU A 673 -2.18 30.51 22.23
CA LEU A 673 -0.88 30.31 21.55
C LEU A 673 -0.42 31.58 20.84
N ASN A 674 0.60 32.24 21.41
CA ASN A 674 1.09 33.55 20.99
C ASN A 674 1.41 33.57 19.48
N LEU A 675 0.45 33.94 18.62
CA LEU A 675 0.76 34.61 17.39
C LEU A 675 1.17 36.03 17.77
N ARG A 676 2.43 36.38 17.55
CA ARG A 676 2.86 37.78 17.66
C ARG A 676 2.06 38.60 16.64
N PRO A 677 1.71 39.85 16.93
CA PRO A 677 1.30 40.81 15.90
C PRO A 677 2.30 40.80 14.75
N PHE A 678 1.84 40.90 13.51
CA PHE A 678 2.72 40.92 12.34
C PHE A 678 3.43 42.28 12.24
N ASP A 679 4.56 42.41 12.92
CA ASP A 679 5.50 43.50 12.67
C ASP A 679 6.41 43.09 11.50
N GLN A 680 6.42 43.91 10.44
CA GLN A 680 7.05 43.63 9.13
C GLN A 680 8.53 43.20 9.18
N LEU A 681 9.22 43.34 10.33
CA LEU A 681 10.66 43.12 10.50
C LEU A 681 11.03 42.12 11.62
N THR A 682 10.07 41.51 12.34
CA THR A 682 10.39 40.72 13.56
C THR A 682 9.94 39.25 13.55
N TRP A 683 9.19 38.83 12.53
CA TRP A 683 8.75 37.44 12.40
C TRP A 683 9.90 36.51 12.02
N SER A 684 10.16 35.53 12.87
CA SER A 684 11.11 34.45 12.62
C SER A 684 10.49 33.35 11.75
N VAL A 685 11.32 32.45 11.21
CA VAL A 685 10.89 31.19 10.55
C VAL A 685 9.83 30.45 11.39
N LYS A 686 9.99 30.44 12.71
CA LYS A 686 9.04 29.77 13.62
C LYS A 686 7.67 30.46 13.65
N ASP A 687 7.64 31.79 13.54
CA ASP A 687 6.40 32.57 13.48
C ASP A 687 5.69 32.37 12.14
N VAL A 688 6.46 32.36 11.03
CA VAL A 688 5.98 31.98 9.69
C VAL A 688 5.38 30.57 9.71
N HIS A 689 6.08 29.58 10.26
CA HIS A 689 5.55 28.22 10.39
C HIS A 689 4.27 28.16 11.20
N SER A 690 4.20 28.92 12.30
CA SER A 690 3.01 29.02 13.14
C SER A 690 1.84 29.67 12.40
N TRP A 691 2.12 30.61 11.50
CA TRP A 691 1.12 31.23 10.62
C TRP A 691 0.59 30.27 9.56
N PHE A 692 1.46 29.50 8.90
CA PHE A 692 1.03 28.44 7.97
C PHE A 692 0.14 27.41 8.67
N ALA A 693 0.50 27.03 9.90
CA ALA A 693 -0.29 26.12 10.72
C ALA A 693 -1.65 26.73 11.11
N TYR A 694 -1.66 28.00 11.55
CA TYR A 694 -2.87 28.72 11.93
C TYR A 694 -3.87 28.84 10.77
N HIS A 695 -3.37 29.14 9.57
CA HIS A 695 -4.19 29.24 8.35
C HIS A 695 -4.43 27.91 7.64
N ARG A 696 -3.97 26.78 8.22
CA ARG A 696 -4.16 25.41 7.72
C ARG A 696 -3.72 25.26 6.25
N ILE A 697 -2.55 25.82 5.94
CA ILE A 697 -1.90 25.71 4.64
C ILE A 697 -0.99 24.47 4.65
N SER A 698 -0.98 23.72 3.55
CA SER A 698 -0.26 22.45 3.47
C SER A 698 1.25 22.61 3.69
N ARG A 699 1.88 21.55 4.20
CA ARG A 699 3.33 21.51 4.42
C ARG A 699 4.10 21.61 3.10
N GLU A 700 3.57 21.03 2.02
CA GLU A 700 4.15 21.09 0.69
C GLU A 700 4.21 22.52 0.18
N LEU A 701 3.15 23.31 0.38
CA LEU A 701 3.16 24.74 0.06
C LEU A 701 4.16 25.49 0.93
N ARG A 702 4.18 25.24 2.24
CA ARG A 702 5.18 25.85 3.13
C ARG A 702 6.61 25.54 2.67
N ASP A 703 6.90 24.28 2.38
CA ASP A 703 8.22 23.81 1.97
C ASP A 703 8.55 24.18 0.50
N LEU A 704 7.54 24.53 -0.30
CA LEU A 704 7.70 25.08 -1.66
C LEU A 704 8.13 26.55 -1.60
N PHE A 705 7.55 27.33 -0.68
CA PHE A 705 7.81 28.77 -0.55
C PHE A 705 8.96 29.12 0.39
N ASP A 706 9.22 28.28 1.41
CA ASP A 706 10.36 28.36 2.33
C ASP A 706 10.67 29.77 2.86
N PHE A 707 9.64 30.53 3.27
CA PHE A 707 9.84 31.89 3.76
C PHE A 707 10.62 31.88 5.08
N HIS A 708 11.69 32.66 5.14
CA HIS A 708 12.59 32.70 6.29
C HIS A 708 12.17 33.75 7.34
N ASN A 709 11.29 34.68 6.97
CA ASN A 709 10.84 35.78 7.80
C ASN A 709 9.52 36.38 7.26
N GLY A 710 8.95 37.34 8.00
CA GLY A 710 7.73 38.04 7.59
C GLY A 710 7.91 39.01 6.42
N GLU A 711 9.11 39.57 6.18
CA GLU A 711 9.36 40.50 5.06
C GLU A 711 9.15 39.77 3.72
N GLU A 712 9.72 38.58 3.58
CA GLU A 712 9.55 37.73 2.38
C GLU A 712 8.08 37.36 2.13
N MET A 713 7.34 37.09 3.20
CA MET A 713 5.93 36.70 3.11
C MET A 713 5.04 37.88 2.66
N LEU A 714 5.35 39.11 3.08
CA LEU A 714 4.65 40.33 2.63
C LEU A 714 5.06 40.77 1.22
N ASP A 715 6.35 40.69 0.88
CA ASP A 715 6.86 40.99 -0.46
C ASP A 715 6.19 40.08 -1.48
N TYR A 716 6.07 38.80 -1.13
CA TYR A 716 5.36 37.84 -1.96
C TYR A 716 3.85 38.11 -2.02
N ALA A 717 3.20 38.47 -0.91
CA ALA A 717 1.79 38.84 -0.92
C ALA A 717 1.51 40.08 -1.81
N GLN A 718 2.45 41.03 -1.86
CA GLN A 718 2.39 42.17 -2.78
C GLN A 718 2.52 41.75 -4.25
N LEU A 719 3.38 40.77 -4.55
CA LEU A 719 3.52 40.21 -5.89
C LEU A 719 2.25 39.48 -6.32
N LEU A 720 1.69 38.66 -5.42
CA LEU A 720 0.48 37.87 -5.64
C LEU A 720 -0.74 38.76 -5.95
N THR A 721 -0.84 39.92 -5.29
CA THR A 721 -1.93 40.90 -5.54
C THR A 721 -1.80 41.62 -6.88
N LYS A 722 -0.62 41.66 -7.49
CA LYS A 722 -0.37 42.32 -8.79
C LYS A 722 -0.49 41.37 -10.00
N ASP A 723 -0.12 40.09 -9.85
CA ASP A 723 -0.04 39.14 -10.99
C ASP A 723 -0.43 37.70 -10.62
N ARG A 724 -1.63 37.54 -10.03
CA ARG A 724 -2.11 36.26 -9.46
C ARG A 724 -2.12 35.09 -10.45
N GLU A 725 -2.57 35.30 -11.70
CA GLU A 725 -2.69 34.21 -12.69
C GLU A 725 -1.33 33.68 -13.15
N ASN A 726 -0.36 34.56 -13.35
CA ASN A 726 0.98 34.15 -13.77
C ASN A 726 1.74 33.47 -12.63
N GLN A 727 1.61 33.99 -11.40
CA GLN A 727 2.13 33.36 -10.19
C GLN A 727 1.59 31.92 -10.07
N MET A 728 0.28 31.72 -10.19
CA MET A 728 -0.32 30.37 -10.14
C MET A 728 0.26 29.41 -11.17
N LYS A 729 0.53 29.87 -12.40
CA LYS A 729 1.17 29.06 -13.45
C LYS A 729 2.62 28.68 -13.11
N ILE A 730 3.38 29.62 -12.55
CA ILE A 730 4.76 29.38 -12.10
C ILE A 730 4.77 28.32 -10.99
N TYR A 731 3.91 28.45 -9.97
CA TYR A 731 3.88 27.48 -8.88
C TYR A 731 3.41 26.11 -9.30
N SER A 732 2.40 26.02 -10.18
CA SER A 732 1.96 24.74 -10.71
C SER A 732 3.10 24.01 -11.42
N LYS A 733 3.96 24.75 -12.14
CA LYS A 733 5.13 24.20 -12.81
C LYS A 733 6.23 23.76 -11.83
N VAL A 734 6.56 24.58 -10.83
CA VAL A 734 7.60 24.27 -9.83
C VAL A 734 7.16 23.11 -8.93
N TYR A 735 5.88 23.07 -8.54
CA TYR A 735 5.28 21.97 -7.79
C TYR A 735 5.37 20.67 -8.59
N ALA A 736 4.98 20.67 -9.87
CA ALA A 736 5.10 19.49 -10.73
C ALA A 736 6.55 19.01 -10.88
N GLN A 737 7.53 19.92 -10.90
CA GLN A 737 8.95 19.57 -10.94
C GLN A 737 9.45 18.94 -9.64
N LYS A 738 9.05 19.49 -8.48
CA LYS A 738 9.47 19.03 -7.14
C LYS A 738 8.79 17.72 -6.74
N TYR A 739 7.55 17.51 -7.18
CA TYR A 739 6.71 16.37 -6.80
C TYR A 739 6.38 15.43 -7.98
N ALA A 740 7.37 15.16 -8.84
CA ALA A 740 7.35 14.09 -9.86
C ALA A 740 6.13 14.08 -10.81
N GLY A 741 5.64 15.26 -11.20
CA GLY A 741 4.52 15.43 -12.12
C GLY A 741 3.14 15.48 -11.47
N ASN A 742 3.05 15.45 -10.13
CA ASN A 742 1.81 15.66 -9.41
C ASN A 742 1.28 17.09 -9.61
N GLU A 743 -0.02 17.24 -9.81
CA GLU A 743 -0.67 18.55 -9.86
C GLU A 743 -1.00 19.04 -8.46
N MET A 744 -0.64 20.29 -8.17
CA MET A 744 -1.03 20.96 -6.93
C MET A 744 -2.55 21.14 -6.89
N ALA A 745 -3.17 20.76 -5.77
CA ALA A 745 -4.61 20.90 -5.63
C ALA A 745 -5.02 22.40 -5.68
N PRO A 746 -5.92 22.83 -6.59
CA PRO A 746 -6.25 24.25 -6.76
C PRO A 746 -6.78 24.94 -5.50
N HIS A 747 -7.45 24.19 -4.61
CA HIS A 747 -8.03 24.71 -3.38
C HIS A 747 -6.97 25.06 -2.32
N ASP A 748 -5.86 24.32 -2.25
CA ASP A 748 -4.77 24.60 -1.31
C ASP A 748 -4.06 25.91 -1.67
N PHE A 749 -3.77 26.12 -2.96
CA PHE A 749 -3.22 27.38 -3.44
C PHE A 749 -4.20 28.55 -3.22
N ASN A 750 -5.50 28.34 -3.40
CA ASN A 750 -6.50 29.38 -3.17
C ASN A 750 -6.62 29.75 -1.67
N ARG A 751 -6.52 28.77 -0.77
CA ARG A 751 -6.48 29.00 0.69
C ARG A 751 -5.25 29.82 1.08
N PHE A 752 -4.08 29.41 0.60
CA PHE A 752 -2.83 30.12 0.79
C PHE A 752 -2.87 31.56 0.25
N SER A 753 -3.36 31.73 -0.98
CA SER A 753 -3.51 33.02 -1.64
C SER A 753 -4.44 33.95 -0.85
N LYS A 754 -5.60 33.47 -0.41
CA LYS A 754 -6.55 34.27 0.38
C LYS A 754 -5.96 34.66 1.75
N ALA A 755 -5.24 33.76 2.41
CA ALA A 755 -4.60 34.03 3.68
C ALA A 755 -3.51 35.12 3.54
N LEU A 756 -2.68 35.04 2.50
CA LEU A 756 -1.67 36.06 2.21
C LEU A 756 -2.29 37.41 1.79
N GLU A 757 -3.35 37.40 0.98
CA GLU A 757 -4.07 38.62 0.61
C GLU A 757 -4.67 39.31 1.85
N GLN A 758 -5.22 38.53 2.77
CA GLN A 758 -5.76 39.04 4.03
C GLN A 758 -4.65 39.65 4.90
N LEU A 759 -3.54 38.92 5.06
CA LEU A 759 -2.37 39.43 5.77
C LEU A 759 -1.86 40.74 5.18
N PHE A 760 -1.75 40.82 3.85
CA PHE A 760 -1.31 42.04 3.17
C PHE A 760 -2.27 43.22 3.36
N LYS A 761 -3.59 42.97 3.35
CA LYS A 761 -4.60 44.00 3.62
C LYS A 761 -4.51 44.53 5.05
N GLU A 762 -4.29 43.65 6.01
CA GLU A 762 -4.17 44.00 7.43
C GLU A 762 -2.91 44.82 7.74
N HIS A 763 -1.86 44.66 6.93
CA HIS A 763 -0.53 45.25 7.19
C HIS A 763 -0.06 46.22 6.10
N GLN A 764 -1.01 46.87 5.39
CA GLN A 764 -0.68 47.87 4.37
C GLN A 764 0.26 48.94 4.95
N PRO A 765 1.48 49.08 4.41
CA PRO A 765 2.37 50.16 4.81
C PRO A 765 1.79 51.48 4.32
N ALA A 766 1.73 52.48 5.23
CA ALA A 766 1.38 53.84 4.85
C ALA A 766 2.28 54.31 3.69
N SER A 767 1.64 54.85 2.66
CA SER A 767 2.11 55.00 1.27
C SER A 767 3.33 55.91 1.02
N SER A 768 4.36 55.94 1.86
CA SER A 768 5.51 56.85 1.69
C SER A 768 6.92 56.27 1.86
N VAL A 769 7.07 54.96 2.12
CA VAL A 769 8.41 54.36 2.33
C VAL A 769 8.84 53.38 1.23
N ILE A 770 7.89 52.83 0.45
CA ILE A 770 8.18 51.75 -0.50
C ILE A 770 8.65 52.24 -1.88
N GLU A 771 8.27 53.44 -2.31
CA GLU A 771 8.73 53.98 -3.61
C GLU A 771 10.25 54.27 -3.63
N GLN A 772 10.90 54.46 -2.47
CA GLN A 772 12.35 54.66 -2.42
C GLN A 772 13.16 53.34 -2.47
N LYS A 773 12.64 52.22 -1.94
CA LYS A 773 13.31 50.90 -2.02
C LYS A 773 13.20 50.23 -3.40
N LEU A 774 12.11 50.46 -4.12
CA LEU A 774 11.86 49.85 -5.44
C LEU A 774 12.73 50.41 -6.59
N SER A 775 13.44 51.52 -6.39
CA SER A 775 14.36 52.04 -7.41
C SER A 775 15.74 51.34 -7.44
N MET A 776 16.10 50.58 -6.39
CA MET A 776 17.41 49.94 -6.27
C MET A 776 17.44 48.42 -6.44
N GLN A 777 16.29 47.73 -6.50
CA GLN A 777 16.22 46.26 -6.56
C GLN A 777 15.64 45.68 -7.86
N ASN A 778 15.71 46.40 -8.98
CA ASN A 778 15.22 45.91 -10.27
C ASN A 778 16.18 44.96 -11.03
N LYS A 779 17.04 44.21 -10.31
CA LYS A 779 17.90 43.16 -10.89
C LYS A 779 18.23 42.02 -9.90
N THR A 780 17.22 41.40 -9.29
CA THR A 780 17.40 40.04 -8.77
C THR A 780 16.10 39.27 -9.00
N SER A 781 16.20 38.22 -9.81
CA SER A 781 15.08 37.47 -10.35
C SER A 781 14.37 36.65 -9.27
N VAL A 782 13.09 36.37 -9.52
CA VAL A 782 12.12 35.56 -8.76
C VAL A 782 12.62 34.11 -8.44
N CYS A 783 13.77 33.70 -8.97
CA CYS A 783 14.50 32.46 -8.60
C CYS A 783 15.39 32.58 -7.36
N ALA A 784 15.34 33.69 -6.62
CA ALA A 784 16.09 33.83 -5.37
C ALA A 784 15.24 33.52 -4.12
N ILE A 785 13.91 33.56 -4.25
CA ILE A 785 12.94 33.25 -3.18
C ILE A 785 12.43 31.80 -3.31
N LEU A 786 12.43 31.24 -4.53
CA LEU A 786 12.24 29.81 -4.83
C LEU A 786 13.60 29.19 -5.16
#